data_AF-A0A959S7V9-F1
#
_entry.id   AF-A0A959S7V9-F1
#
_cell.length_a   1.000
_cell.length_b   1.000
_cell.length_c   1.000
_cell.angle_alpha   90.00
_cell.angle_beta   90.00
_cell.angle_gamma   90.00
#
_symmetry.space_group_name_H-M   'P 1'
#
loop_
_entity.id
_entity.type
_entity.pdbx_description
1 polymer ?
#
loop_
_entity_poly.entity_id
_entity_poly.type
_entity_poly.pdbx_seq_one_letter_code
_entity_poly.pdbx_strand_id
1 'polypeptide(L)'
;MRWSLLIASFLPLLACAQVDTATVPHSQNGWYLSPHGTIRVLLIFAEIEYDLDRTKDPQPNGAEHWPQGKLPLWKDDVFDPFALPVPKATVSRYYHDISLGQCTVLGDYVDELVVIRESEHRNIGNAHGLGALAVAELNKRGSLHTHYGLGIADLDLWKRGGRPGMPKTQGADDPHSYDHVMVILRNSGLTHGQGSVDPGSPGKLFGFESDSQSRFGAMNALPFEILKHEFNHLFLGGNNFHSGGGNASQFQSYFINLQGGWSMMGGASSSLLTCTAWDRQRLGWKAPGNVFTISARNTGAQEVNGDLDPLAGDTGTFILRDFVTSGDALRIKMPFLPNDRFSEWLWIENHQGYAHNGSPTDRFHWEEAGTCAPRLEPALFMTMQVDREDRAGPGIYGGYADHLRPVLANGNYDMRLRGDTIRGACPFGGNALPVVRDPDLGNPLTGNHEQELPVYDRNQDGRLQRGEHYVPGARSERGAITGKVIFFGNPEHGFRMGGNRRLGMGTNPSSANMMTLVSTGTGDSFKRGAPNVRTIYLNGISVELLAMEQGAARVRVRTNDTRIEEDVRWCADSIVLPPLKGPDGYALIVAAGARLTLDRSLTPTRIDAPEEVNGRLWFSDRTRLTVTSGASVLICCDGALALDNGAELHVMPGASIRFAKGAKLRMGTAERIVLHGDGQLIGPEKTFKKARSRGLIMSR
;
A
#
# COMPACT_ATOMS: atom_id res chain seq x y z
N MET A 1 61.44 -6.01 -37.25
CA MET A 1 60.09 -5.46 -37.51
C MET A 1 59.07 -6.32 -36.80
N ARG A 2 58.58 -5.90 -35.63
CA ARG A 2 57.48 -6.55 -34.89
C ARG A 2 56.27 -5.64 -34.99
N TRP A 3 55.18 -6.13 -35.58
CA TRP A 3 53.90 -5.45 -35.64
C TRP A 3 53.07 -5.82 -34.42
N SER A 4 52.72 -4.84 -33.61
CA SER A 4 51.80 -4.95 -32.48
C SER A 4 50.38 -4.78 -32.98
N LEU A 5 49.53 -5.80 -32.82
CA LEU A 5 48.08 -5.70 -33.02
C LEU A 5 47.43 -5.17 -31.74
N LEU A 6 46.91 -3.94 -31.80
CA LEU A 6 46.01 -3.36 -30.82
C LEU A 6 44.59 -3.88 -31.09
N ILE A 7 44.07 -4.71 -30.20
CA ILE A 7 42.64 -5.06 -30.15
C ILE A 7 41.96 -4.01 -29.28
N ALA A 8 41.28 -3.07 -29.92
CA ALA A 8 40.41 -2.12 -29.24
C ALA A 8 39.08 -2.82 -28.92
N SER A 9 38.83 -3.08 -27.64
CA SER A 9 37.56 -3.55 -27.11
C SER A 9 36.53 -2.41 -27.18
N PHE A 10 35.65 -2.43 -28.18
CA PHE A 10 34.45 -1.60 -28.20
C PHE A 10 33.44 -2.17 -27.20
N LEU A 11 33.35 -1.54 -26.01
CA LEU A 11 32.20 -1.68 -25.12
C LEU A 11 31.01 -0.95 -25.77
N PRO A 12 29.86 -1.61 -26.01
CA PRO A 12 28.67 -0.91 -26.43
C PRO A 12 28.14 -0.11 -25.24
N LEU A 13 28.33 1.21 -25.27
CA LEU A 13 27.55 2.15 -24.48
C LEU A 13 26.10 2.03 -24.92
N LEU A 14 25.32 1.20 -24.22
CA LEU A 14 23.86 1.25 -24.25
C LEU A 14 23.46 2.59 -23.63
N ALA A 15 23.44 3.64 -24.45
CA ALA A 15 22.72 4.86 -24.11
C ALA A 15 21.23 4.48 -24.08
N CYS A 16 20.70 4.19 -22.89
CA CYS A 16 19.27 4.14 -22.69
C CYS A 16 18.71 5.48 -23.18
N ALA A 17 17.89 5.44 -24.23
CA ALA A 17 17.24 6.64 -24.74
C ALA A 17 16.49 7.29 -23.57
N GLN A 18 16.91 8.50 -23.19
CA GLN A 18 16.21 9.27 -22.18
C GLN A 18 14.80 9.52 -22.70
N VAL A 19 13.79 9.11 -21.94
CA VAL A 19 12.39 9.39 -22.28
C VAL A 19 12.27 10.91 -22.46
N ASP A 20 11.66 11.36 -23.56
CA ASP A 20 11.42 12.79 -23.79
C ASP A 20 10.39 13.30 -22.79
N THR A 21 10.87 13.74 -21.63
CA THR A 21 10.04 14.33 -20.58
C THR A 21 9.63 15.77 -20.88
N ALA A 22 10.12 16.37 -21.97
CA ALA A 22 9.78 17.74 -22.34
C ALA A 22 8.46 17.81 -23.13
N THR A 23 8.11 16.74 -23.86
CA THR A 23 6.89 16.69 -24.67
C THR A 23 5.91 15.60 -24.26
N VAL A 24 6.36 14.59 -23.51
CA VAL A 24 5.53 13.49 -23.01
C VAL A 24 5.31 13.66 -21.51
N PRO A 25 4.04 13.59 -21.01
CA PRO A 25 3.78 13.64 -19.58
C PRO A 25 4.56 12.56 -18.83
N HIS A 26 5.15 12.93 -17.71
CA HIS A 26 5.94 12.08 -16.84
C HIS A 26 5.58 12.32 -15.37
N SER A 27 5.41 11.25 -14.60
CA SER A 27 4.99 11.31 -13.19
C SER A 27 5.94 12.07 -12.28
N GLN A 28 7.24 12.06 -12.56
CA GLN A 28 8.25 12.85 -11.83
C GLN A 28 8.05 14.37 -11.96
N ASN A 29 7.29 14.84 -12.93
CA ASN A 29 6.97 16.27 -13.04
C ASN A 29 5.71 16.66 -12.23
N GLY A 30 5.16 15.71 -11.46
CA GLY A 30 3.95 15.86 -10.66
C GLY A 30 2.69 16.12 -11.48
N TRP A 31 1.54 16.14 -10.80
CA TRP A 31 0.25 16.42 -11.41
C TRP A 31 0.11 17.93 -11.68
N TYR A 32 -0.35 18.69 -10.69
CA TYR A 32 -0.50 20.15 -10.80
C TYR A 32 0.68 20.90 -10.19
N LEU A 33 1.24 20.41 -9.08
CA LEU A 33 2.43 20.99 -8.46
C LEU A 33 3.69 20.23 -8.82
N SER A 34 4.83 20.93 -8.76
CA SER A 34 6.15 20.30 -8.87
C SER A 34 6.44 19.48 -7.62
N PRO A 35 6.81 18.19 -7.73
CA PRO A 35 7.25 17.41 -6.57
C PRO A 35 8.71 17.72 -6.20
N HIS A 36 9.33 18.73 -6.81
CA HIS A 36 10.71 19.13 -6.60
C HIS A 36 10.81 20.63 -6.32
N GLY A 37 11.84 21.04 -5.59
CA GLY A 37 12.11 22.43 -5.25
C GLY A 37 11.30 22.92 -4.05
N THR A 38 11.09 24.23 -3.97
CA THR A 38 10.36 24.87 -2.86
C THR A 38 8.97 25.29 -3.30
N ILE A 39 7.93 24.84 -2.61
CA ILE A 39 6.55 25.34 -2.76
C ILE A 39 6.21 26.22 -1.57
N ARG A 40 5.59 27.37 -1.84
CA ARG A 40 5.14 28.30 -0.81
C ARG A 40 3.63 28.21 -0.59
N VAL A 41 3.23 28.23 0.68
CA VAL A 41 1.83 28.18 1.09
C VAL A 41 1.48 29.46 1.85
N LEU A 42 0.48 30.18 1.38
CA LEU A 42 -0.21 31.17 2.21
C LEU A 42 -1.30 30.48 3.02
N LEU A 43 -1.18 30.50 4.33
CA LEU A 43 -2.11 29.87 5.25
C LEU A 43 -3.10 30.88 5.82
N ILE A 44 -4.38 30.55 5.77
CA ILE A 44 -5.48 31.36 6.28
C ILE A 44 -6.23 30.55 7.34
N PHE A 45 -6.27 31.07 8.55
CA PHE A 45 -7.12 30.53 9.61
C PHE A 45 -8.46 31.27 9.61
N ALA A 46 -9.56 30.52 9.56
CA ALA A 46 -10.90 31.07 9.53
C ALA A 46 -11.81 30.45 10.59
N GLU A 47 -12.76 31.23 11.09
CA GLU A 47 -13.91 30.75 11.85
C GLU A 47 -15.21 31.28 11.26
N ILE A 48 -16.30 30.53 11.48
CA ILE A 48 -17.64 30.96 11.12
C ILE A 48 -18.30 31.51 12.39
N GLU A 49 -18.81 32.74 12.29
CA GLU A 49 -19.70 33.33 13.30
C GLU A 49 -21.15 33.01 12.90
N TYR A 50 -21.72 31.98 13.54
CA TYR A 50 -23.12 31.58 13.36
C TYR A 50 -24.06 32.55 14.09
N ASP A 51 -24.13 33.79 13.60
CA ASP A 51 -24.88 34.90 14.21
C ASP A 51 -26.39 34.84 13.95
N LEU A 52 -26.84 34.08 12.95
CA LEU A 52 -28.28 33.85 12.71
C LEU A 52 -28.80 32.63 13.47
N ASP A 53 -28.03 31.52 13.51
CA ASP A 53 -28.41 30.30 14.22
C ASP A 53 -27.21 29.61 14.88
N ARG A 54 -27.00 29.93 16.16
CA ARG A 54 -25.92 29.34 16.98
C ARG A 54 -26.00 27.83 17.12
N THR A 55 -27.15 27.20 16.90
CA THR A 55 -27.27 25.73 17.02
C THR A 55 -26.56 24.98 15.90
N LYS A 56 -26.21 25.68 14.82
CA LYS A 56 -25.41 25.15 13.71
C LYS A 56 -23.91 25.15 13.99
N ASP A 57 -23.44 25.82 15.03
CA ASP A 57 -22.02 25.82 15.37
C ASP A 57 -21.63 24.44 15.92
N PRO A 58 -20.78 23.67 15.21
CA PRO A 58 -20.35 22.36 15.68
C PRO A 58 -19.37 22.44 16.86
N GLN A 59 -18.84 23.63 17.17
CA GLN A 59 -17.90 23.86 18.25
C GLN A 59 -18.16 25.22 18.94
N PRO A 60 -19.33 25.38 19.61
CA PRO A 60 -19.84 26.67 20.07
C PRO A 60 -19.02 27.30 21.20
N ASN A 61 -18.20 26.52 21.90
CA ASN A 61 -17.36 26.98 23.00
C ASN A 61 -15.87 27.05 22.63
N GLY A 62 -15.52 26.83 21.36
CA GLY A 62 -14.13 26.57 20.94
C GLY A 62 -13.58 25.27 21.52
N ALA A 63 -12.27 25.09 21.41
CA ALA A 63 -11.53 24.01 22.06
C ALA A 63 -10.21 24.52 22.65
N GLU A 64 -9.59 23.71 23.52
CA GLU A 64 -8.31 24.03 24.16
C GLU A 64 -7.23 24.38 23.13
N HIS A 65 -7.12 23.59 22.05
CA HIS A 65 -6.13 23.79 20.98
C HIS A 65 -6.50 24.92 20.01
N TRP A 66 -7.77 25.33 19.95
CA TRP A 66 -8.24 26.43 19.12
C TRP A 66 -9.41 27.16 19.79
N PRO A 67 -9.10 28.18 20.61
CA PRO A 67 -10.12 29.00 21.27
C PRO A 67 -10.93 29.82 20.26
N GLN A 68 -12.22 30.02 20.54
CA GLN A 68 -13.10 30.89 19.75
C GLN A 68 -12.53 32.32 19.65
N GLY A 69 -12.62 32.94 18.47
CA GLY A 69 -12.15 34.31 18.25
C GLY A 69 -10.62 34.47 18.25
N LYS A 70 -9.86 33.37 18.26
CA LYS A 70 -8.39 33.40 18.27
C LYS A 70 -7.81 32.48 17.19
N LEU A 71 -6.55 32.73 16.82
CA LEU A 71 -5.76 31.79 16.04
C LEU A 71 -5.51 30.50 16.84
N PRO A 72 -5.32 29.34 16.18
CA PRO A 72 -5.02 28.09 16.88
C PRO A 72 -3.67 28.16 17.59
N LEU A 73 -3.54 27.42 18.69
CA LEU A 73 -2.30 27.42 19.48
C LEU A 73 -1.12 26.83 18.70
N TRP A 74 -1.39 25.88 17.80
CA TRP A 74 -0.41 25.18 16.97
C TRP A 74 -0.13 25.84 15.61
N LYS A 75 -0.60 27.08 15.38
CA LYS A 75 -0.46 27.78 14.08
C LYS A 75 0.99 27.82 13.55
N ASP A 76 1.97 27.91 14.44
CA ASP A 76 3.41 27.95 14.10
C ASP A 76 4.00 26.56 13.84
N ASP A 77 3.26 25.49 14.15
CA ASP A 77 3.69 24.10 13.98
C ASP A 77 3.30 23.52 12.60
N VAL A 78 2.58 24.29 11.76
CA VAL A 78 2.10 23.82 10.45
C VAL A 78 3.23 23.83 9.43
N PHE A 79 3.82 25.00 9.17
CA PHE A 79 4.88 25.23 8.21
C PHE A 79 6.03 26.04 8.79
N ASP A 80 7.25 25.73 8.37
CA ASP A 80 8.39 26.62 8.59
C ASP A 80 8.29 27.79 7.60
N PRO A 81 8.49 29.05 8.04
CA PRO A 81 8.44 30.21 7.15
C PRO A 81 9.70 30.38 6.31
N PHE A 82 10.80 29.75 6.70
CA PHE A 82 12.07 29.80 5.99
C PHE A 82 12.72 28.41 5.96
N ALA A 83 13.55 28.15 4.96
CA ALA A 83 14.27 26.88 4.85
C ALA A 83 15.21 26.69 6.06
N LEU A 84 15.16 25.49 6.64
CA LEU A 84 16.04 25.07 7.71
C LEU A 84 16.81 23.81 7.27
N PRO A 85 18.03 23.57 7.78
CA PRO A 85 18.75 22.32 7.51
C PRO A 85 17.97 21.08 7.94
N VAL A 86 17.19 21.21 9.02
CA VAL A 86 16.22 20.22 9.48
C VAL A 86 14.95 21.00 9.83
N PRO A 87 13.87 20.87 9.03
CA PRO A 87 12.60 21.54 9.31
C PRO A 87 12.03 21.12 10.67
N LYS A 88 11.29 22.04 11.29
CA LYS A 88 10.70 21.85 12.63
C LYS A 88 9.18 21.71 12.55
N ALA A 89 8.55 22.47 11.67
CA ALA A 89 7.11 22.41 11.51
C ALA A 89 6.68 21.10 10.84
N THR A 90 5.50 20.62 11.20
CA THR A 90 5.03 19.27 10.92
C THR A 90 4.97 18.97 9.42
N VAL A 91 4.37 19.87 8.63
CA VAL A 91 4.21 19.64 7.18
C VAL A 91 5.53 19.84 6.44
N SER A 92 6.29 20.88 6.80
CA SER A 92 7.62 21.12 6.23
C SER A 92 8.57 19.95 6.48
N ARG A 93 8.55 19.39 7.69
CA ARG A 93 9.36 18.22 8.05
C ARG A 93 8.92 16.96 7.32
N TYR A 94 7.62 16.73 7.19
CA TYR A 94 7.08 15.60 6.44
C TYR A 94 7.61 15.57 5.00
N TYR A 95 7.43 16.66 4.24
CA TYR A 95 7.87 16.70 2.84
C TYR A 95 9.38 16.61 2.69
N HIS A 96 10.14 17.21 3.60
CA HIS A 96 11.59 17.06 3.64
C HIS A 96 12.02 15.59 3.80
N ASP A 97 11.46 14.88 4.78
CA ASP A 97 11.86 13.50 5.08
C ASP A 97 11.45 12.53 3.96
N ILE A 98 10.21 12.59 3.49
CA ILE A 98 9.73 11.66 2.45
C ILE A 98 10.39 11.91 1.09
N SER A 99 10.80 13.14 0.80
CA SER A 99 11.46 13.48 -0.47
C SER A 99 12.98 13.43 -0.41
N LEU A 100 13.56 13.14 0.77
CA LEU A 100 15.00 13.20 1.02
C LEU A 100 15.58 14.58 0.67
N GLY A 101 14.84 15.63 1.01
CA GLY A 101 15.19 17.03 0.74
C GLY A 101 14.93 17.51 -0.69
N GLN A 102 14.36 16.69 -1.58
CA GLN A 102 14.07 17.11 -2.95
C GLN A 102 12.86 18.03 -3.07
N CYS A 103 11.91 17.94 -2.13
CA CYS A 103 10.73 18.76 -2.03
C CYS A 103 10.72 19.48 -0.67
N THR A 104 10.59 20.80 -0.71
CA THR A 104 10.50 21.66 0.45
C THR A 104 9.18 22.42 0.40
N VAL A 105 8.34 22.25 1.43
CA VAL A 105 7.08 22.99 1.54
C VAL A 105 7.18 23.94 2.71
N LEU A 106 7.09 25.23 2.44
CA LEU A 106 7.20 26.31 3.43
C LEU A 106 5.94 27.16 3.39
N GLY A 107 5.68 27.90 4.45
CA GLY A 107 4.48 28.73 4.50
C GLY A 107 4.53 29.78 5.59
N ASP A 108 3.70 30.79 5.38
CA ASP A 108 3.42 31.84 6.36
C ASP A 108 1.90 31.99 6.45
N TYR A 109 1.40 32.53 7.55
CA TYR A 109 -0.02 32.68 7.80
C TYR A 109 -0.42 34.15 7.95
N VAL A 110 -1.67 34.45 7.59
CA VAL A 110 -2.26 35.75 7.91
C VAL A 110 -2.33 35.90 9.43
N ASP A 111 -1.74 36.98 9.94
CA ASP A 111 -1.48 37.22 11.38
C ASP A 111 -2.73 37.45 12.23
N GLU A 112 -3.91 37.51 11.60
CA GLU A 112 -5.21 37.65 12.23
C GLU A 112 -6.22 36.62 11.72
N LEU A 113 -7.05 36.10 12.63
CA LEU A 113 -8.15 35.20 12.32
C LEU A 113 -9.15 35.85 11.35
N VAL A 114 -9.62 35.10 10.35
CA VAL A 114 -10.69 35.51 9.44
C VAL A 114 -12.03 35.09 10.01
N VAL A 115 -12.96 36.04 10.18
CA VAL A 115 -14.31 35.75 10.68
C VAL A 115 -15.30 35.83 9.53
N ILE A 116 -16.01 34.73 9.25
CA ILE A 116 -17.05 34.65 8.22
C ILE A 116 -18.41 34.70 8.93
N ARG A 117 -19.16 35.80 8.77
CA ARG A 117 -20.48 35.99 9.41
C ARG A 117 -21.60 35.30 8.63
N GLU A 118 -22.48 34.58 9.33
CA GLU A 118 -23.64 33.90 8.73
C GLU A 118 -24.62 34.88 8.07
N SER A 119 -24.82 36.03 8.67
CA SER A 119 -25.65 37.10 8.11
C SER A 119 -25.15 37.69 6.79
N GLU A 120 -23.85 37.60 6.50
CA GLU A 120 -23.24 38.19 5.30
C GLU A 120 -23.15 37.21 4.13
N HIS A 121 -23.23 35.90 4.38
CA HIS A 121 -22.98 34.86 3.37
C HIS A 121 -24.06 33.78 3.36
N ARG A 122 -24.81 33.68 2.25
CA ARG A 122 -25.91 32.72 2.10
C ARG A 122 -25.50 31.24 2.03
N ASN A 123 -24.21 30.94 1.78
CA ASN A 123 -23.73 29.61 1.38
C ASN A 123 -22.70 28.97 2.34
N ILE A 124 -22.67 29.34 3.62
CA ILE A 124 -21.70 28.82 4.60
C ILE A 124 -21.79 27.30 4.80
N GLY A 125 -22.94 26.68 4.51
CA GLY A 125 -23.09 25.22 4.55
C GLY A 125 -22.32 24.48 3.44
N ASN A 126 -21.88 25.17 2.38
CA ASN A 126 -21.12 24.54 1.30
C ASN A 126 -19.63 24.54 1.59
N ALA A 127 -19.11 23.39 2.01
CA ALA A 127 -17.69 23.17 2.29
C ALA A 127 -16.73 23.63 1.16
N HIS A 128 -17.11 23.44 -0.11
CA HIS A 128 -16.28 23.84 -1.25
C HIS A 128 -16.21 25.37 -1.44
N GLY A 129 -17.22 26.11 -0.97
CA GLY A 129 -17.28 27.56 -1.09
C GLY A 129 -16.50 28.32 -0.01
N LEU A 130 -16.14 27.65 1.09
CA LEU A 130 -15.55 28.31 2.27
C LEU A 130 -14.23 29.02 1.98
N GLY A 131 -13.41 28.48 1.07
CA GLY A 131 -12.16 29.14 0.67
C GLY A 131 -12.39 30.49 0.00
N ALA A 132 -13.39 30.56 -0.90
CA ALA A 132 -13.76 31.80 -1.57
C ALA A 132 -14.33 32.84 -0.59
N LEU A 133 -15.09 32.39 0.43
CA LEU A 133 -15.61 33.28 1.48
C LEU A 133 -14.46 33.86 2.33
N ALA A 134 -13.50 33.03 2.74
CA ALA A 134 -12.34 33.49 3.50
C ALA A 134 -11.52 34.53 2.72
N VAL A 135 -11.31 34.31 1.42
CA VAL A 135 -10.65 35.28 0.53
C VAL A 135 -11.45 36.59 0.43
N ALA A 136 -12.78 36.50 0.26
CA ALA A 136 -13.64 37.68 0.18
C ALA A 136 -13.57 38.53 1.46
N GLU A 137 -13.57 37.90 2.63
CA GLU A 137 -13.43 38.59 3.91
C GLU A 137 -12.05 39.22 4.09
N LEU A 138 -10.98 38.52 3.73
CA LEU A 138 -9.62 39.05 3.80
C LEU A 138 -9.42 40.28 2.93
N ASN A 139 -9.99 40.28 1.72
CA ASN A 139 -9.88 41.41 0.79
C ASN A 139 -10.44 42.72 1.37
N LYS A 140 -11.39 42.67 2.32
CA LYS A 140 -11.91 43.87 3.00
C LYS A 140 -10.81 44.62 3.78
N ARG A 141 -9.70 43.96 4.11
CA ARG A 141 -8.55 44.54 4.85
C ARG A 141 -7.64 45.40 3.95
N GLY A 142 -7.75 45.29 2.64
CA GLY A 142 -7.02 46.12 1.67
C GLY A 142 -5.58 45.68 1.34
N SER A 143 -4.85 45.09 2.29
CA SER A 143 -3.48 44.60 2.08
C SER A 143 -3.18 43.29 2.80
N LEU A 144 -2.24 42.52 2.24
CA LEU A 144 -1.72 41.30 2.84
C LEU A 144 -0.81 41.64 4.03
N HIS A 145 -1.13 41.07 5.19
CA HIS A 145 -0.27 41.06 6.39
C HIS A 145 -0.11 39.62 6.84
N THR A 146 1.14 39.19 6.97
CA THR A 146 1.52 37.82 7.34
C THR A 146 2.42 37.88 8.57
N HIS A 147 2.41 36.81 9.37
CA HIS A 147 3.08 36.81 10.67
C HIS A 147 4.60 37.02 10.56
N TYR A 148 5.24 36.45 9.55
CA TYR A 148 6.67 36.61 9.30
C TYR A 148 7.01 37.66 8.23
N GLY A 149 6.01 38.42 7.77
CA GLY A 149 6.20 39.53 6.83
C GLY A 149 6.49 39.12 5.39
N LEU A 150 6.16 37.88 5.01
CA LEU A 150 6.25 37.44 3.61
C LEU A 150 5.18 38.13 2.74
N GLY A 151 5.62 38.69 1.62
CA GLY A 151 4.76 39.30 0.61
C GLY A 151 4.41 38.35 -0.53
N ILE A 152 3.62 38.82 -1.49
CA ILE A 152 3.22 38.03 -2.67
C ILE A 152 4.44 37.49 -3.44
N ALA A 153 5.51 38.27 -3.59
CA ALA A 153 6.72 37.85 -4.30
C ALA A 153 7.47 36.71 -3.59
N ASP A 154 7.29 36.55 -2.27
CA ASP A 154 7.87 35.44 -1.50
C ASP A 154 7.02 34.17 -1.59
N LEU A 155 5.77 34.30 -2.04
CA LEU A 155 4.75 33.25 -2.13
C LEU A 155 4.51 32.78 -3.57
N ASP A 156 5.30 33.27 -4.52
CA ASP A 156 5.23 33.03 -5.96
C ASP A 156 6.60 32.54 -6.48
N LEU A 157 6.82 31.23 -6.42
CA LEU A 157 8.08 30.62 -6.84
C LEU A 157 7.94 29.75 -8.09
N TRP A 158 6.71 29.53 -8.56
CA TRP A 158 6.42 28.70 -9.72
C TRP A 158 5.46 29.40 -10.67
N LYS A 159 5.72 29.25 -11.97
CA LYS A 159 4.83 29.78 -12.99
C LYS A 159 3.56 28.97 -13.12
N ARG A 160 2.45 29.68 -13.22
CA ARG A 160 1.12 29.11 -13.46
C ARG A 160 0.99 28.41 -14.80
N GLY A 161 0.04 27.50 -14.87
CA GLY A 161 -0.39 26.84 -16.12
C GLY A 161 0.36 25.54 -16.42
N GLY A 162 1.06 24.99 -15.43
CA GLY A 162 1.63 23.66 -15.50
C GLY A 162 0.58 22.61 -15.88
N ARG A 163 0.89 21.77 -16.86
CA ARG A 163 0.02 20.64 -17.25
C ARG A 163 0.38 19.40 -16.43
N PRO A 164 -0.61 18.53 -16.12
CA PRO A 164 -0.39 17.18 -15.61
C PRO A 164 0.81 16.46 -16.25
N GLY A 165 1.81 16.14 -15.44
CA GLY A 165 3.01 15.39 -15.87
C GLY A 165 3.99 16.17 -16.76
N MET A 166 3.73 17.42 -17.08
CA MET A 166 4.69 18.25 -17.82
C MET A 166 5.61 18.99 -16.85
N PRO A 167 6.89 19.25 -17.22
CA PRO A 167 7.82 20.00 -16.39
C PRO A 167 7.22 21.33 -15.93
N LYS A 168 7.42 21.64 -14.65
CA LYS A 168 6.99 22.91 -14.05
C LYS A 168 8.11 23.92 -14.15
N THR A 169 7.78 25.18 -14.39
CA THR A 169 8.78 26.24 -14.57
C THR A 169 8.95 27.00 -13.28
N GLN A 170 10.16 27.00 -12.73
CA GLN A 170 10.49 27.80 -11.55
C GLN A 170 10.59 29.29 -11.92
N GLY A 171 10.17 30.15 -10.99
CA GLY A 171 10.17 31.59 -11.11
C GLY A 171 8.75 32.16 -10.97
N ALA A 172 8.69 33.43 -10.59
CA ALA A 172 7.43 34.12 -10.36
C ALA A 172 6.62 34.34 -11.64
N ASP A 173 5.30 34.48 -11.48
CA ASP A 173 4.38 34.95 -12.50
C ASP A 173 4.40 36.47 -12.68
N ASP A 174 3.92 36.95 -13.83
CA ASP A 174 3.68 38.37 -14.13
C ASP A 174 2.27 38.57 -14.72
N PRO A 175 1.32 39.16 -13.98
CA PRO A 175 1.44 39.57 -12.57
C PRO A 175 1.59 38.36 -11.64
N HIS A 176 2.08 38.59 -10.42
CA HIS A 176 2.30 37.53 -9.44
C HIS A 176 1.07 36.63 -9.17
N SER A 177 1.32 35.39 -8.76
CA SER A 177 0.33 34.39 -8.34
C SER A 177 0.80 33.70 -7.06
N TYR A 178 -0.09 33.36 -6.14
CA TYR A 178 0.29 32.49 -5.02
C TYR A 178 0.49 31.06 -5.52
N ASP A 179 1.61 30.42 -5.20
CA ASP A 179 1.85 28.98 -5.48
C ASP A 179 0.70 28.11 -4.92
N HIS A 180 0.31 28.38 -3.67
CA HIS A 180 -0.79 27.69 -3.00
C HIS A 180 -1.45 28.55 -1.91
N VAL A 181 -2.78 28.54 -1.85
CA VAL A 181 -3.56 29.13 -0.76
C VAL A 181 -4.26 28.04 0.03
N MET A 182 -4.01 27.97 1.34
CA MET A 182 -4.58 26.97 2.22
C MET A 182 -5.49 27.63 3.26
N VAL A 183 -6.72 27.12 3.40
CA VAL A 183 -7.69 27.62 4.40
C VAL A 183 -7.96 26.53 5.43
N ILE A 184 -7.76 26.84 6.71
CA ILE A 184 -8.12 25.94 7.80
C ILE A 184 -9.25 26.56 8.61
N LEU A 185 -10.34 25.81 8.79
CA LEU A 185 -11.54 26.25 9.48
C LEU A 185 -11.67 25.62 10.87
N ARG A 186 -11.97 26.48 11.86
CA ARG A 186 -12.24 26.07 13.24
C ARG A 186 -13.54 25.26 13.36
N ASN A 187 -14.64 25.84 12.88
CA ASN A 187 -16.01 25.38 13.17
C ASN A 187 -16.89 25.47 11.91
N SER A 188 -16.81 24.46 11.04
CA SER A 188 -17.57 24.45 9.77
C SER A 188 -18.21 23.09 9.48
N GLY A 189 -18.89 22.95 8.34
CA GLY A 189 -19.33 21.63 7.85
C GLY A 189 -18.17 20.66 7.55
N LEU A 190 -16.94 21.16 7.37
CA LEU A 190 -15.73 20.34 7.34
C LEU A 190 -15.30 20.05 8.78
N THR A 191 -15.48 18.80 9.20
CA THR A 191 -15.04 18.30 10.50
C THR A 191 -13.55 17.94 10.49
N HIS A 192 -12.98 17.64 11.65
CA HIS A 192 -11.59 17.16 11.72
C HIS A 192 -11.41 15.87 10.91
N GLY A 193 -10.35 15.80 10.11
CA GLY A 193 -10.12 14.68 9.19
C GLY A 193 -10.85 14.81 7.85
N GLN A 194 -11.52 15.94 7.59
CA GLN A 194 -12.13 16.25 6.29
C GLN A 194 -11.45 17.45 5.64
N GLY A 195 -11.32 17.39 4.32
CA GLY A 195 -10.70 18.43 3.52
C GLY A 195 -10.91 18.22 2.04
N SER A 196 -10.35 19.12 1.25
CA SER A 196 -10.24 18.96 -0.20
C SER A 196 -9.15 19.87 -0.75
N VAL A 197 -8.64 19.51 -1.91
CA VAL A 197 -7.72 20.32 -2.71
C VAL A 197 -8.30 20.54 -4.10
N ASP A 198 -7.97 21.66 -4.74
CA ASP A 198 -8.28 21.90 -6.15
C ASP A 198 -7.09 22.56 -6.86
N PRO A 199 -6.89 22.27 -8.16
CA PRO A 199 -6.14 23.19 -9.02
C PRO A 199 -6.91 24.51 -9.17
N GLY A 200 -6.18 25.61 -9.27
CA GLY A 200 -6.72 26.95 -9.42
C GLY A 200 -7.02 27.66 -8.10
N SER A 201 -7.67 28.82 -8.25
CA SER A 201 -7.76 29.84 -7.19
C SER A 201 -9.09 29.80 -6.42
N PRO A 202 -9.11 30.08 -5.09
CA PRO A 202 -10.35 30.36 -4.36
C PRO A 202 -10.99 31.69 -4.78
N GLY A 203 -10.26 32.53 -5.52
CA GLY A 203 -10.63 33.90 -5.88
C GLY A 203 -9.40 34.81 -5.83
N LYS A 204 -9.52 36.04 -6.32
CA LYS A 204 -8.40 37.00 -6.22
C LYS A 204 -8.21 37.42 -4.77
N LEU A 205 -7.06 37.14 -4.19
CA LEU A 205 -6.66 37.53 -2.84
C LEU A 205 -5.65 38.69 -2.92
N PHE A 206 -6.05 39.86 -2.45
CA PHE A 206 -5.32 41.13 -2.57
C PHE A 206 -4.90 41.45 -4.01
N GLY A 207 -5.76 41.08 -4.98
CA GLY A 207 -5.56 41.33 -6.41
C GLY A 207 -4.90 40.19 -7.19
N PHE A 208 -4.36 39.18 -6.51
CA PHE A 208 -3.61 38.08 -7.13
C PHE A 208 -4.39 36.76 -7.05
N GLU A 209 -4.25 35.89 -8.06
CA GLU A 209 -4.83 34.54 -8.02
C GLU A 209 -3.86 33.55 -7.37
N SER A 210 -4.29 32.30 -7.19
CA SER A 210 -3.40 31.20 -6.87
C SER A 210 -3.42 30.09 -7.92
N ASP A 211 -2.35 29.32 -7.93
CA ASP A 211 -2.16 28.16 -8.80
C ASP A 211 -2.94 26.95 -8.33
N SER A 212 -3.08 26.83 -7.02
CA SER A 212 -3.85 25.78 -6.36
C SER A 212 -4.39 26.26 -5.02
N GLN A 213 -5.33 25.50 -4.46
CA GLN A 213 -5.93 25.79 -3.17
C GLN A 213 -6.27 24.53 -2.39
N SER A 214 -6.34 24.66 -1.06
CA SER A 214 -6.84 23.60 -0.19
C SER A 214 -7.67 24.16 0.96
N ARG A 215 -8.53 23.31 1.52
CA ARG A 215 -9.37 23.66 2.67
C ARG A 215 -9.60 22.48 3.61
N PHE A 216 -9.53 22.73 4.92
CA PHE A 216 -9.55 21.69 5.95
C PHE A 216 -10.38 22.08 7.16
N GLY A 217 -11.02 21.08 7.78
CA GLY A 217 -11.62 21.20 9.11
C GLY A 217 -10.63 20.81 10.21
N ALA A 218 -10.57 21.57 11.30
CA ALA A 218 -9.58 21.39 12.36
C ALA A 218 -10.18 21.36 13.78
N MET A 219 -11.42 20.87 13.91
CA MET A 219 -12.18 20.90 15.17
C MET A 219 -11.49 20.21 16.37
N ASN A 220 -10.63 19.22 16.13
CA ASN A 220 -10.07 18.40 17.22
C ASN A 220 -8.57 18.61 17.46
N ALA A 221 -7.82 19.02 16.44
CA ALA A 221 -6.36 19.22 16.47
C ALA A 221 -5.90 19.81 15.13
N LEU A 222 -4.59 20.06 15.00
CA LEU A 222 -3.90 20.24 13.72
C LEU A 222 -4.35 19.14 12.74
N PRO A 223 -4.97 19.45 11.60
CA PRO A 223 -5.54 18.45 10.69
C PRO A 223 -4.46 17.83 9.78
N PHE A 224 -3.31 17.44 10.33
CA PHE A 224 -2.12 17.04 9.58
C PHE A 224 -2.38 15.88 8.60
N GLU A 225 -3.10 14.84 9.04
CA GLU A 225 -3.35 13.65 8.23
C GLU A 225 -4.14 13.94 6.96
N ILE A 226 -5.25 14.67 7.08
CA ILE A 226 -6.06 15.04 5.93
C ILE A 226 -5.36 16.11 5.10
N LEU A 227 -4.61 17.02 5.73
CA LEU A 227 -3.83 18.03 5.04
C LEU A 227 -2.82 17.40 4.10
N LYS A 228 -1.98 16.46 4.60
CA LYS A 228 -1.01 15.78 3.75
C LYS A 228 -1.70 14.95 2.67
N HIS A 229 -2.77 14.22 3.01
CA HIS A 229 -3.51 13.39 2.05
C HIS A 229 -4.02 14.21 0.86
N GLU A 230 -4.76 15.29 1.14
CA GLU A 230 -5.33 16.13 0.09
C GLU A 230 -4.25 16.88 -0.68
N PHE A 231 -3.24 17.42 -0.01
CA PHE A 231 -2.16 18.12 -0.71
C PHE A 231 -1.40 17.18 -1.67
N ASN A 232 -1.25 15.90 -1.31
CA ASN A 232 -0.60 14.90 -2.16
C ASN A 232 -1.37 14.58 -3.45
N HIS A 233 -2.68 14.85 -3.52
CA HIS A 233 -3.40 14.78 -4.79
C HIS A 233 -2.72 15.66 -5.84
N LEU A 234 -2.25 16.86 -5.49
CA LEU A 234 -1.58 17.78 -6.42
C LEU A 234 -0.25 17.24 -7.00
N PHE A 235 0.35 16.23 -6.36
CA PHE A 235 1.55 15.56 -6.85
C PHE A 235 1.22 14.28 -7.63
N LEU A 236 0.35 13.42 -7.09
CA LEU A 236 0.20 12.04 -7.55
C LEU A 236 -0.94 11.84 -8.54
N GLY A 237 -2.05 12.59 -8.43
CA GLY A 237 -3.25 12.37 -9.24
C GLY A 237 -4.54 12.40 -8.42
N GLY A 238 -5.67 12.04 -9.04
CA GLY A 238 -6.99 12.01 -8.38
C GLY A 238 -7.21 10.81 -7.46
N ASN A 239 -8.47 10.54 -7.08
CA ASN A 239 -8.85 9.47 -6.14
C ASN A 239 -8.41 8.06 -6.56
N ASN A 240 -8.15 7.82 -7.84
CA ASN A 240 -7.57 6.56 -8.30
C ASN A 240 -6.12 6.33 -7.83
N PHE A 241 -5.49 7.30 -7.17
CA PHE A 241 -4.16 7.18 -6.57
C PHE A 241 -4.17 6.87 -5.08
N HIS A 242 -5.33 6.64 -4.47
CA HIS A 242 -5.39 6.07 -3.12
C HIS A 242 -4.74 4.67 -3.16
N SER A 243 -3.43 4.63 -2.87
CA SER A 243 -2.54 3.54 -3.30
C SER A 243 -2.36 2.46 -2.24
N GLY A 244 -2.28 2.84 -0.95
CA GLY A 244 -2.04 1.94 0.18
C GLY A 244 -2.58 2.56 1.47
N GLY A 245 -3.90 2.53 1.66
CA GLY A 245 -4.61 3.28 2.69
C GLY A 245 -5.29 4.54 2.14
N GLY A 246 -6.40 4.96 2.76
CA GLY A 246 -7.14 6.18 2.40
C GLY A 246 -8.25 6.02 1.35
N ASN A 247 -8.40 4.83 0.77
CA ASN A 247 -9.45 4.58 -0.22
C ASN A 247 -10.85 4.45 0.40
N ALA A 248 -11.89 4.66 -0.42
CA ALA A 248 -13.29 4.59 -0.01
C ALA A 248 -14.09 3.59 -0.86
N SER A 249 -15.17 3.04 -0.29
CA SER A 249 -15.94 1.93 -0.88
C SER A 249 -16.55 2.22 -2.26
N GLN A 250 -16.75 3.50 -2.59
CA GLN A 250 -17.30 3.94 -3.87
C GLN A 250 -16.29 3.98 -5.02
N PHE A 251 -14.99 3.96 -4.75
CA PHE A 251 -13.95 4.03 -5.78
C PHE A 251 -13.67 2.64 -6.36
N GLN A 252 -13.22 2.58 -7.62
CA GLN A 252 -12.77 1.33 -8.24
C GLN A 252 -11.38 0.95 -7.75
N SER A 253 -11.17 -0.32 -7.38
CA SER A 253 -9.84 -0.81 -6.93
C SER A 253 -9.52 -2.20 -7.44
N TYR A 254 -8.23 -2.58 -7.42
CA TYR A 254 -7.73 -3.88 -7.89
C TYR A 254 -8.15 -5.08 -7.04
N PHE A 255 -8.57 -4.88 -5.79
CA PHE A 255 -8.90 -5.97 -4.85
C PHE A 255 -10.37 -5.91 -4.40
N ILE A 256 -10.88 -7.03 -3.90
CA ILE A 256 -12.23 -7.06 -3.28
C ILE A 256 -12.22 -6.20 -2.01
N ASN A 257 -11.22 -6.40 -1.15
CA ASN A 257 -11.06 -5.65 0.09
C ASN A 257 -10.44 -4.29 -0.19
N LEU A 258 -10.90 -3.27 0.53
CA LEU A 258 -10.17 -2.02 0.62
C LEU A 258 -8.86 -2.26 1.38
N GLN A 259 -7.80 -1.59 0.94
CA GLN A 259 -6.48 -1.76 1.52
C GLN A 259 -6.24 -0.68 2.56
N GLY A 260 -5.84 -1.10 3.76
CA GLY A 260 -5.01 -0.30 4.64
C GLY A 260 -3.56 -0.37 4.17
N GLY A 261 -2.60 -0.07 5.05
CA GLY A 261 -1.18 0.00 4.69
C GLY A 261 -0.63 1.39 4.88
N TRP A 262 0.32 1.81 4.07
CA TRP A 262 0.87 3.15 4.10
C TRP A 262 1.19 3.64 2.71
N SER A 263 1.01 4.94 2.48
CA SER A 263 1.50 5.69 1.32
C SER A 263 1.31 7.18 1.56
N MET A 264 1.80 8.02 0.65
CA MET A 264 1.49 9.45 0.66
C MET A 264 -0.01 9.75 0.58
N MET A 265 -0.76 8.89 -0.12
CA MET A 265 -2.22 8.97 -0.22
C MET A 265 -2.93 8.27 0.94
N GLY A 266 -2.18 7.76 1.92
CA GLY A 266 -2.71 7.26 3.17
C GLY A 266 -3.30 8.39 4.03
N GLY A 267 -4.60 8.28 4.36
CA GLY A 267 -5.31 9.16 5.30
C GLY A 267 -5.66 8.44 6.61
N ALA A 268 -6.89 8.65 7.10
CA ALA A 268 -7.41 8.10 8.35
C ALA A 268 -7.26 6.57 8.51
N SER A 269 -7.19 5.82 7.39
CA SER A 269 -7.14 4.36 7.36
C SER A 269 -5.72 3.78 7.16
N SER A 270 -4.68 4.54 7.46
CA SER A 270 -3.28 4.13 7.27
C SER A 270 -2.67 3.56 8.54
N SER A 271 -1.68 2.69 8.38
CA SER A 271 -0.88 2.10 9.44
C SER A 271 0.36 2.92 9.76
N LEU A 272 1.13 3.36 8.75
CA LEU A 272 2.22 4.33 8.90
C LEU A 272 1.82 5.67 8.27
N LEU A 273 2.39 6.77 8.78
CA LEU A 273 2.12 8.12 8.29
C LEU A 273 3.09 8.59 7.21
N THR A 274 4.08 7.77 6.84
CA THR A 274 5.15 8.06 5.86
C THR A 274 4.79 7.60 4.44
N CYS A 275 5.65 7.92 3.47
CA CYS A 275 5.54 7.46 2.08
C CYS A 275 6.02 6.01 1.91
N THR A 276 5.75 5.44 0.74
CA THR A 276 6.36 4.17 0.27
C THR A 276 7.52 4.43 -0.69
N ALA A 277 8.33 3.40 -0.94
CA ALA A 277 9.34 3.40 -1.99
C ALA A 277 8.73 3.57 -3.38
N TRP A 278 7.50 3.06 -3.59
CA TRP A 278 6.73 3.32 -4.80
C TRP A 278 6.43 4.81 -4.98
N ASP A 279 5.97 5.51 -3.93
CA ASP A 279 5.70 6.96 -3.98
C ASP A 279 6.97 7.73 -4.38
N ARG A 280 8.11 7.41 -3.75
CA ARG A 280 9.42 7.99 -4.09
C ARG A 280 9.81 7.72 -5.53
N GLN A 281 9.69 6.48 -5.99
CA GLN A 281 10.03 6.12 -7.36
C GLN A 281 9.16 6.85 -8.38
N ARG A 282 7.86 6.98 -8.09
CA ARG A 282 6.87 7.67 -8.91
C ARG A 282 7.22 9.15 -9.07
N LEU A 283 7.56 9.81 -7.98
CA LEU A 283 7.91 11.23 -7.94
C LEU A 283 9.39 11.49 -8.26
N GLY A 284 10.21 10.45 -8.46
CA GLY A 284 11.62 10.59 -8.81
C GLY A 284 12.52 10.97 -7.65
N TRP A 285 12.03 10.84 -6.42
CA TRP A 285 12.79 11.12 -5.21
C TRP A 285 13.81 10.00 -4.95
N LYS A 286 15.06 10.43 -4.68
CA LYS A 286 16.18 9.56 -4.32
C LYS A 286 17.17 10.33 -3.46
N ALA A 287 17.97 9.62 -2.67
CA ALA A 287 18.99 10.26 -1.85
C ALA A 287 20.02 10.98 -2.73
N PRO A 288 20.53 12.15 -2.29
CA PRO A 288 21.63 12.83 -2.97
C PRO A 288 22.82 11.90 -3.21
N GLY A 289 23.37 11.93 -4.42
CA GLY A 289 24.51 11.10 -4.81
C GLY A 289 24.17 9.69 -5.28
N ASN A 290 22.96 9.18 -5.02
CA ASN A 290 22.54 7.89 -5.57
C ASN A 290 22.33 8.00 -7.09
N VAL A 291 22.77 6.99 -7.82
CA VAL A 291 22.53 6.83 -9.26
C VAL A 291 21.12 6.29 -9.50
N PHE A 292 20.71 5.25 -8.78
CA PHE A 292 19.44 4.56 -8.99
C PHE A 292 18.30 5.21 -8.21
N THR A 293 17.10 5.27 -8.80
CA THR A 293 15.90 5.72 -8.08
C THR A 293 15.46 4.71 -7.02
N ILE A 294 15.59 3.41 -7.31
CA ILE A 294 15.46 2.34 -6.32
C ILE A 294 16.88 1.86 -6.02
N SER A 295 17.38 2.23 -4.84
CA SER A 295 18.75 1.95 -4.44
C SER A 295 18.80 0.93 -3.32
N ALA A 296 19.85 0.11 -3.29
CA ALA A 296 20.26 -0.62 -2.11
C ALA A 296 21.79 -0.55 -1.97
N ARG A 297 22.34 -1.24 -0.97
CA ARG A 297 23.79 -1.45 -0.85
C ARG A 297 24.14 -2.92 -1.00
N ASN A 298 25.29 -3.23 -1.58
CA ASN A 298 25.85 -4.58 -1.50
C ASN A 298 26.59 -4.79 -0.16
N THR A 299 27.15 -5.98 0.06
CA THR A 299 27.92 -6.29 1.28
C THR A 299 29.22 -5.49 1.43
N GLY A 300 29.69 -4.86 0.35
CA GLY A 300 30.80 -3.91 0.35
C GLY A 300 30.38 -2.45 0.53
N ALA A 301 29.12 -2.20 0.93
CA ALA A 301 28.53 -0.88 1.13
C ALA A 301 28.46 0.01 -0.14
N GLN A 302 28.64 -0.56 -1.33
CA GLN A 302 28.50 0.16 -2.59
C GLN A 302 27.03 0.18 -3.02
N GLU A 303 26.62 1.28 -3.65
CA GLU A 303 25.30 1.38 -4.27
C GLU A 303 25.10 0.31 -5.34
N VAL A 304 23.93 -0.32 -5.32
CA VAL A 304 23.45 -1.24 -6.36
C VAL A 304 22.00 -0.93 -6.71
N ASN A 305 21.57 -1.35 -7.90
CA ASN A 305 20.17 -1.24 -8.31
C ASN A 305 19.30 -2.12 -7.42
N GLY A 306 18.28 -1.52 -6.79
CA GLY A 306 17.30 -2.24 -5.98
C GLY A 306 16.09 -2.73 -6.78
N ASP A 307 15.97 -2.40 -8.07
CA ASP A 307 14.95 -2.94 -8.96
C ASP A 307 15.42 -4.27 -9.58
N LEU A 308 14.86 -5.37 -9.09
CA LEU A 308 15.33 -6.72 -9.34
C LEU A 308 14.38 -7.49 -10.28
N ASP A 309 14.94 -8.15 -11.28
CA ASP A 309 14.33 -9.27 -11.99
C ASP A 309 15.04 -10.57 -11.62
N PRO A 310 14.53 -11.32 -10.63
CA PRO A 310 15.21 -12.52 -10.18
C PRO A 310 15.32 -13.60 -11.26
N LEU A 311 14.41 -13.63 -12.25
CA LEU A 311 14.51 -14.57 -13.38
C LEU A 311 15.61 -14.16 -14.37
N ALA A 312 15.98 -12.88 -14.42
CA ALA A 312 17.17 -12.40 -15.13
C ALA A 312 18.48 -12.64 -14.36
N GLY A 313 18.40 -13.11 -13.11
CA GLY A 313 19.56 -13.44 -12.28
C GLY A 313 19.81 -12.47 -11.12
N ASP A 314 18.96 -11.46 -10.93
CA ASP A 314 19.10 -10.43 -9.89
C ASP A 314 18.78 -11.01 -8.50
N THR A 315 19.72 -11.78 -7.98
CA THR A 315 19.65 -12.47 -6.69
C THR A 315 20.93 -12.20 -5.89
N GLY A 316 20.88 -12.35 -4.57
CA GLY A 316 22.06 -12.10 -3.75
C GLY A 316 21.74 -11.60 -2.36
N THR A 317 22.72 -10.97 -1.73
CA THR A 317 22.59 -10.32 -0.42
C THR A 317 22.70 -8.82 -0.58
N PHE A 318 21.69 -8.12 -0.10
CA PHE A 318 21.53 -6.68 -0.14
C PHE A 318 21.51 -6.13 1.28
N ILE A 319 21.94 -4.89 1.45
CA ILE A 319 21.87 -4.14 2.69
C ILE A 319 20.90 -2.99 2.45
N LEU A 320 19.85 -2.93 3.26
CA LEU A 320 18.89 -1.84 3.29
C LEU A 320 19.13 -1.04 4.57
N ARG A 321 19.61 0.19 4.44
CA ARG A 321 19.64 1.14 5.55
C ARG A 321 18.20 1.60 5.87
N ASP A 322 18.03 2.43 6.88
CA ASP A 322 16.71 3.00 7.22
C ASP A 322 16.09 3.69 6.00
N PHE A 323 14.92 3.24 5.57
CA PHE A 323 14.24 3.71 4.38
C PHE A 323 14.02 5.21 4.47
N VAL A 324 13.52 5.71 5.60
CA VAL A 324 13.15 7.13 5.74
C VAL A 324 14.34 8.04 5.54
N THR A 325 15.49 7.73 6.13
CA THR A 325 16.70 8.57 6.04
C THR A 325 17.59 8.30 4.83
N SER A 326 17.55 7.09 4.25
CA SER A 326 18.48 6.68 3.20
C SER A 326 17.87 6.49 1.81
N GLY A 327 16.56 6.25 1.74
CA GLY A 327 15.89 5.87 0.49
C GLY A 327 16.12 4.43 0.03
N ASP A 328 16.86 3.61 0.78
CA ASP A 328 17.16 2.25 0.35
C ASP A 328 15.90 1.37 0.35
N ALA A 329 15.66 0.66 -0.75
CA ALA A 329 14.54 -0.27 -0.93
C ALA A 329 14.89 -1.35 -1.96
N LEU A 330 14.12 -2.45 -1.96
CA LEU A 330 14.11 -3.40 -3.07
C LEU A 330 12.73 -3.44 -3.72
N ARG A 331 12.70 -3.68 -5.03
CA ARG A 331 11.51 -3.99 -5.80
C ARG A 331 11.78 -5.28 -6.59
N ILE A 332 10.89 -6.26 -6.49
CA ILE A 332 11.07 -7.57 -7.12
C ILE A 332 9.90 -7.83 -8.06
N LYS A 333 10.18 -7.99 -9.36
CA LYS A 333 9.16 -8.32 -10.36
C LYS A 333 8.59 -9.73 -10.13
N MET A 334 7.26 -9.85 -10.08
CA MET A 334 6.60 -11.15 -9.98
C MET A 334 6.61 -11.88 -11.34
N PRO A 335 7.07 -13.14 -11.38
CA PRO A 335 7.24 -13.87 -12.63
C PRO A 335 5.96 -14.57 -13.10
N PHE A 336 6.00 -15.07 -14.33
CA PHE A 336 5.01 -15.98 -14.95
C PHE A 336 3.62 -15.39 -15.22
N LEU A 337 3.37 -14.13 -14.87
CA LEU A 337 2.15 -13.43 -15.25
C LEU A 337 2.07 -13.24 -16.77
N PRO A 338 0.96 -13.61 -17.42
CA PRO A 338 0.73 -13.31 -18.83
C PRO A 338 0.72 -11.81 -19.13
N ASN A 339 1.13 -11.41 -20.34
CA ASN A 339 1.21 -10.00 -20.74
C ASN A 339 -0.14 -9.26 -20.79
N ASP A 340 -1.26 -10.00 -20.89
CA ASP A 340 -2.62 -9.45 -20.89
C ASP A 340 -3.23 -9.44 -19.47
N ARG A 341 -2.39 -9.56 -18.44
CA ARG A 341 -2.76 -9.48 -17.03
C ARG A 341 -2.02 -8.32 -16.37
N PHE A 342 -2.57 -7.81 -15.28
CA PHE A 342 -1.85 -6.84 -14.45
C PHE A 342 -0.52 -7.44 -14.00
N SER A 343 0.55 -6.67 -14.19
CA SER A 343 1.88 -7.01 -13.67
C SER A 343 1.95 -6.72 -12.18
N GLU A 344 2.85 -7.38 -11.47
CA GLU A 344 2.99 -7.22 -10.03
C GLU A 344 4.45 -7.15 -9.57
N TRP A 345 4.69 -6.43 -8.47
CA TRP A 345 6.02 -6.24 -7.89
C TRP A 345 5.97 -6.25 -6.36
N LEU A 346 6.89 -6.97 -5.72
CA LEU A 346 7.06 -6.93 -4.27
C LEU A 346 8.04 -5.82 -3.88
N TRP A 347 7.61 -4.89 -3.05
CA TRP A 347 8.43 -3.85 -2.44
C TRP A 347 8.89 -4.23 -1.04
N ILE A 348 10.11 -3.85 -0.69
CA ILE A 348 10.74 -4.15 0.60
C ILE A 348 11.42 -2.89 1.12
N GLU A 349 11.01 -2.45 2.29
CA GLU A 349 11.47 -1.24 2.98
C GLU A 349 11.95 -1.62 4.38
N ASN A 350 13.08 -1.05 4.84
CA ASN A 350 13.55 -1.21 6.21
C ASN A 350 13.17 0.03 7.02
N HIS A 351 12.22 -0.08 7.95
CA HIS A 351 11.83 1.04 8.81
C HIS A 351 12.46 0.90 10.18
N GLN A 352 13.00 1.98 10.72
CA GLN A 352 13.58 2.01 12.07
C GLN A 352 12.65 2.68 13.09
N GLY A 353 11.73 3.52 12.64
CA GLY A 353 10.78 4.23 13.47
C GLY A 353 11.33 5.47 14.16
N TYR A 354 10.42 6.32 14.62
CA TYR A 354 10.70 7.63 15.20
C TYR A 354 11.72 7.58 16.33
N ALA A 355 11.66 6.56 17.19
CA ALA A 355 12.59 6.41 18.31
C ALA A 355 14.07 6.29 17.86
N HIS A 356 14.30 5.89 16.60
CA HIS A 356 15.63 5.65 16.04
C HIS A 356 16.05 6.70 15.00
N ASN A 357 15.12 7.22 14.19
CA ASN A 357 15.44 8.19 13.13
C ASN A 357 14.90 9.61 13.38
N GLY A 358 14.07 9.80 14.40
CA GLY A 358 13.48 11.11 14.75
C GLY A 358 12.47 11.66 13.73
N SER A 359 12.05 10.88 12.73
CA SER A 359 11.05 11.32 11.76
C SER A 359 9.64 11.17 12.35
N PRO A 360 8.85 12.27 12.46
CA PRO A 360 7.55 12.24 13.14
C PRO A 360 6.50 11.38 12.42
N THR A 361 6.75 10.98 11.17
CA THR A 361 5.84 10.16 10.37
C THR A 361 6.29 8.71 10.21
N ASP A 362 7.49 8.35 10.66
CA ASP A 362 7.94 6.96 10.72
C ASP A 362 7.49 6.30 12.02
N ARG A 363 6.19 6.09 12.14
CA ARG A 363 5.54 5.54 13.33
C ARG A 363 4.18 5.01 12.96
N PHE A 364 3.62 4.16 13.81
CA PHE A 364 2.22 3.78 13.63
C PHE A 364 1.31 4.98 13.87
N HIS A 365 0.23 5.03 13.11
CA HIS A 365 -0.70 6.16 13.05
C HIS A 365 -1.13 6.65 14.44
N TRP A 366 -1.58 5.72 15.28
CA TRP A 366 -2.10 6.04 16.61
C TRP A 366 -1.08 5.82 17.73
N GLU A 367 0.21 5.74 17.42
CA GLU A 367 1.28 5.50 18.40
C GLU A 367 1.28 6.53 19.55
N GLU A 368 0.87 7.76 19.28
CA GLU A 368 0.80 8.84 20.27
C GLU A 368 -0.53 8.90 21.04
N ALA A 369 -1.55 8.14 20.65
CA ALA A 369 -2.88 8.16 21.26
C ALA A 369 -2.96 7.44 22.63
N GLY A 370 -1.82 7.29 23.32
CA GLY A 370 -1.71 6.69 24.65
C GLY A 370 -1.10 5.28 24.67
N THR A 371 -1.25 4.55 25.78
CA THR A 371 -0.54 3.28 26.04
C THR A 371 -1.12 2.05 25.33
N CYS A 372 -2.06 2.25 24.39
CA CYS A 372 -2.92 1.20 23.87
C CYS A 372 -2.71 0.88 22.39
N ALA A 373 -2.07 1.78 21.64
CA ALA A 373 -1.48 1.45 20.35
C ALA A 373 -0.02 1.01 20.58
N PRO A 374 0.44 -0.08 19.95
CA PRO A 374 1.84 -0.45 20.03
C PRO A 374 2.70 0.58 19.30
N ARG A 375 3.97 0.68 19.70
CA ARG A 375 4.95 1.47 18.97
C ARG A 375 5.49 0.72 17.78
N LEU A 376 5.93 1.43 16.75
CA LEU A 376 6.70 0.85 15.67
C LEU A 376 8.01 0.25 16.21
N GLU A 377 8.36 -0.94 15.74
CA GLU A 377 9.64 -1.58 16.01
C GLU A 377 10.42 -1.78 14.70
N PRO A 378 11.78 -1.69 14.73
CA PRO A 378 12.61 -1.90 13.55
C PRO A 378 12.33 -3.23 12.83
N ALA A 379 11.99 -3.16 11.55
CA ALA A 379 11.62 -4.34 10.76
C ALA A 379 11.68 -4.08 9.25
N LEU A 380 11.60 -5.16 8.46
CA LEU A 380 11.25 -5.05 7.05
C LEU A 380 9.72 -4.97 6.91
N PHE A 381 9.25 -3.99 6.15
CA PHE A 381 7.87 -3.81 5.74
C PHE A 381 7.77 -4.04 4.23
N MET A 382 6.69 -4.68 3.80
CA MET A 382 6.54 -5.12 2.42
C MET A 382 5.13 -4.83 1.87
N THR A 383 5.06 -4.51 0.59
CA THR A 383 3.80 -4.35 -0.15
C THR A 383 3.91 -5.04 -1.51
N MET A 384 2.81 -5.57 -2.02
CA MET A 384 2.67 -6.00 -3.40
C MET A 384 2.02 -4.88 -4.20
N GLN A 385 2.74 -4.37 -5.19
CA GLN A 385 2.23 -3.47 -6.21
C GLN A 385 1.51 -4.27 -7.28
N VAL A 386 0.33 -3.80 -7.70
CA VAL A 386 -0.40 -4.27 -8.89
C VAL A 386 -0.46 -3.14 -9.91
N ASP A 387 -0.04 -3.42 -11.16
CA ASP A 387 -0.07 -2.46 -12.25
C ASP A 387 0.73 -1.17 -11.90
N ARG A 388 0.40 -0.01 -12.50
CA ARG A 388 0.92 1.33 -12.11
C ARG A 388 2.41 1.56 -12.35
N GLU A 389 3.03 0.76 -13.20
CA GLU A 389 4.44 0.92 -13.57
C GLU A 389 4.68 2.07 -14.55
N ASP A 390 3.68 2.38 -15.39
CA ASP A 390 3.82 3.40 -16.42
C ASP A 390 4.01 4.79 -15.80
N ARG A 391 5.22 5.33 -15.93
CA ARG A 391 5.60 6.66 -15.45
C ARG A 391 5.59 7.74 -16.52
N ALA A 392 5.43 7.37 -17.80
CA ALA A 392 5.40 8.28 -18.94
C ALA A 392 4.21 7.98 -19.88
N GLY A 393 3.62 9.02 -20.46
CA GLY A 393 2.54 8.90 -21.45
C GLY A 393 1.24 9.62 -21.08
N PRO A 394 0.26 9.67 -21.99
CA PRO A 394 -0.98 10.44 -21.78
C PRO A 394 -1.91 9.85 -20.72
N GLY A 395 -1.79 8.55 -20.42
CA GLY A 395 -2.64 7.81 -19.49
C GLY A 395 -2.08 7.65 -18.08
N ILE A 396 -0.93 8.25 -17.75
CA ILE A 396 -0.21 7.95 -16.51
C ILE A 396 -0.99 8.27 -15.23
N TYR A 397 -1.97 9.18 -15.30
CA TYR A 397 -2.83 9.53 -14.16
C TYR A 397 -4.18 8.79 -14.14
N GLY A 398 -4.45 7.89 -15.10
CA GLY A 398 -5.65 7.02 -15.11
C GLY A 398 -5.45 5.73 -14.31
N GLY A 399 -6.38 4.78 -14.32
CA GLY A 399 -6.28 3.46 -13.65
C GLY A 399 -7.13 3.33 -12.38
N TYR A 400 -6.86 2.32 -11.54
CA TYR A 400 -7.65 2.02 -10.32
C TYR A 400 -6.90 2.29 -9.01
N ALA A 401 -7.64 2.45 -7.90
CA ALA A 401 -7.11 2.62 -6.54
C ALA A 401 -6.68 1.27 -5.92
N ASP A 402 -6.16 1.29 -4.70
CA ASP A 402 -5.60 0.17 -3.92
C ASP A 402 -4.66 -0.72 -4.73
N HIS A 403 -3.60 -0.13 -5.28
CA HIS A 403 -2.60 -0.87 -6.04
C HIS A 403 -1.39 -1.28 -5.21
N LEU A 404 -1.31 -0.91 -3.93
CA LEU A 404 -0.29 -1.37 -2.98
C LEU A 404 -1.01 -2.15 -1.87
N ARG A 405 -0.88 -3.48 -1.91
CA ARG A 405 -1.44 -4.38 -0.90
C ARG A 405 -0.36 -4.80 0.10
N PRO A 406 -0.50 -4.53 1.41
CA PRO A 406 0.49 -4.95 2.40
C PRO A 406 0.76 -6.45 2.41
N VAL A 407 2.01 -6.80 2.69
CA VAL A 407 2.47 -8.20 2.88
C VAL A 407 2.97 -8.31 4.32
N LEU A 408 2.09 -8.73 5.21
CA LEU A 408 2.36 -8.69 6.66
C LEU A 408 3.06 -9.95 7.14
N ALA A 409 4.11 -9.79 7.95
CA ALA A 409 4.90 -10.90 8.48
C ALA A 409 4.11 -11.89 9.34
N ASN A 410 2.97 -11.46 9.91
CA ASN A 410 2.08 -12.32 10.68
C ASN A 410 1.11 -13.16 9.83
N GLY A 411 1.10 -12.96 8.50
CA GLY A 411 0.47 -13.84 7.52
C GLY A 411 -0.98 -13.50 7.16
N ASN A 412 -1.49 -14.26 6.19
CA ASN A 412 -2.83 -14.19 5.65
C ASN A 412 -3.68 -15.36 6.18
N TYR A 413 -4.96 -15.10 6.46
CA TYR A 413 -5.87 -16.05 7.08
C TYR A 413 -7.27 -15.94 6.49
N ASP A 414 -7.99 -17.05 6.52
CA ASP A 414 -9.43 -17.10 6.33
C ASP A 414 -10.14 -16.53 7.58
N MET A 415 -10.14 -15.21 7.71
CA MET A 415 -10.67 -14.49 8.88
C MET A 415 -12.20 -14.55 8.96
N ARG A 416 -12.74 -14.56 10.18
CA ARG A 416 -14.19 -14.46 10.43
C ARG A 416 -14.50 -13.52 11.58
N LEU A 417 -15.68 -12.93 11.58
CA LEU A 417 -16.15 -12.13 12.73
C LEU A 417 -16.51 -13.05 13.90
N ARG A 418 -16.17 -12.64 15.14
CA ARG A 418 -16.43 -13.45 16.35
C ARG A 418 -17.93 -13.56 16.68
N GLY A 419 -18.71 -12.55 16.31
CA GLY A 419 -20.17 -12.48 16.50
C GLY A 419 -20.63 -11.63 17.69
N ASP A 420 -19.72 -11.25 18.58
CA ASP A 420 -19.96 -10.41 19.75
C ASP A 420 -18.97 -9.24 19.82
N THR A 421 -19.30 -8.20 20.55
CA THR A 421 -18.43 -7.02 20.69
C THR A 421 -17.68 -7.01 22.02
N ILE A 422 -16.48 -6.45 22.00
CA ILE A 422 -15.73 -6.09 23.20
C ILE A 422 -15.73 -4.57 23.36
N ARG A 423 -15.67 -4.08 24.59
CA ARG A 423 -15.43 -2.66 24.84
C ARG A 423 -14.02 -2.30 24.34
N GLY A 424 -13.96 -1.59 23.23
CA GLY A 424 -12.75 -1.03 22.64
C GLY A 424 -12.43 0.30 23.31
N ALA A 425 -11.37 0.34 24.10
CA ALA A 425 -11.02 1.55 24.84
C ALA A 425 -10.11 2.51 24.05
N CYS A 426 -9.70 2.18 22.81
CA CYS A 426 -8.61 2.92 22.17
C CYS A 426 -8.55 2.80 20.63
N PRO A 427 -8.19 3.88 19.90
CA PRO A 427 -8.18 5.28 20.36
C PRO A 427 -9.59 5.90 20.37
N PHE A 428 -10.55 5.30 19.66
CA PHE A 428 -11.85 5.90 19.37
C PHE A 428 -12.93 5.67 20.44
N GLY A 429 -12.64 4.87 21.47
CA GLY A 429 -13.66 4.37 22.40
C GLY A 429 -14.70 3.46 21.70
N GLY A 430 -15.72 3.03 22.45
CA GLY A 430 -16.85 2.25 21.91
C GLY A 430 -16.68 0.73 21.96
N ASN A 431 -17.45 0.02 21.11
CA ASN A 431 -17.48 -1.44 21.05
C ASN A 431 -16.83 -1.89 19.73
N ALA A 432 -15.82 -2.74 19.81
CA ALA A 432 -15.15 -3.34 18.66
C ALA A 432 -15.61 -4.79 18.47
N LEU A 433 -15.80 -5.21 17.22
CA LEU A 433 -16.12 -6.61 16.88
C LEU A 433 -14.81 -7.36 16.54
N PRO A 434 -14.33 -8.30 17.37
CA PRO A 434 -13.05 -8.93 17.08
C PRO A 434 -13.12 -9.79 15.81
N VAL A 435 -12.06 -9.73 15.01
CA VAL A 435 -11.80 -10.74 13.98
C VAL A 435 -11.17 -11.96 14.65
N VAL A 436 -11.60 -13.15 14.27
CA VAL A 436 -10.99 -14.41 14.67
C VAL A 436 -9.93 -14.78 13.65
N ARG A 437 -8.69 -14.87 14.12
CA ARG A 437 -7.56 -15.41 13.37
C ARG A 437 -7.31 -16.82 13.90
N ASP A 438 -7.67 -17.83 13.13
CA ASP A 438 -7.39 -19.23 13.52
C ASP A 438 -6.08 -19.67 12.87
N PRO A 439 -5.05 -20.06 13.64
CA PRO A 439 -3.79 -20.56 13.08
C PRO A 439 -3.97 -21.72 12.10
N ASP A 440 -4.97 -22.57 12.31
CA ASP A 440 -5.24 -23.72 11.43
C ASP A 440 -5.87 -23.30 10.09
N LEU A 441 -6.35 -22.04 10.01
CA LEU A 441 -6.94 -21.42 8.82
C LEU A 441 -5.98 -20.41 8.16
N GLY A 442 -4.67 -20.60 8.34
CA GLY A 442 -3.67 -19.92 7.53
C GLY A 442 -3.97 -20.11 6.04
N ASN A 443 -3.97 -19.02 5.28
CA ASN A 443 -4.24 -19.01 3.85
C ASN A 443 -3.29 -18.01 3.17
N PRO A 444 -2.03 -18.40 2.91
CA PRO A 444 -0.97 -17.51 2.47
C PRO A 444 -1.19 -16.96 1.05
N LEU A 445 -2.05 -17.59 0.23
CA LEU A 445 -2.24 -17.22 -1.18
C LEU A 445 -3.41 -16.25 -1.40
N THR A 446 -4.58 -16.50 -0.77
CA THR A 446 -5.78 -15.66 -0.96
C THR A 446 -6.40 -15.14 0.32
N GLY A 447 -5.84 -15.47 1.49
CA GLY A 447 -6.39 -15.06 2.78
C GLY A 447 -6.32 -13.55 2.99
N ASN A 448 -7.10 -13.10 3.97
CA ASN A 448 -7.07 -11.72 4.44
C ASN A 448 -5.92 -11.46 5.41
N HIS A 449 -5.46 -10.21 5.49
CA HIS A 449 -4.56 -9.75 6.55
C HIS A 449 -5.18 -8.60 7.36
N GLU A 450 -4.52 -8.24 8.47
CA GLU A 450 -5.09 -7.33 9.48
C GLU A 450 -5.18 -5.88 9.01
N GLN A 451 -4.45 -5.52 7.96
CA GLN A 451 -4.47 -4.20 7.32
C GLN A 451 -5.37 -4.17 6.07
N GLU A 452 -6.32 -5.09 5.93
CA GLU A 452 -7.40 -4.96 4.95
C GLU A 452 -8.70 -4.60 5.65
N LEU A 453 -9.70 -4.18 4.88
CA LEU A 453 -11.08 -4.08 5.33
C LEU A 453 -11.87 -5.22 4.67
N PRO A 454 -11.94 -6.43 5.27
CA PRO A 454 -12.61 -7.57 4.67
C PRO A 454 -14.10 -7.31 4.50
N VAL A 455 -14.68 -7.83 3.42
CA VAL A 455 -16.11 -7.77 3.14
C VAL A 455 -16.80 -9.09 3.51
N TYR A 456 -18.03 -8.99 4.00
CA TYR A 456 -18.87 -10.12 4.36
C TYR A 456 -20.29 -9.87 3.84
N ASP A 457 -21.00 -10.92 3.45
CA ASP A 457 -22.42 -10.86 3.06
C ASP A 457 -23.26 -10.69 4.33
N ARG A 458 -23.37 -9.44 4.79
CA ARG A 458 -23.97 -9.11 6.09
C ARG A 458 -25.48 -9.01 5.99
N ASN A 459 -26.00 -8.66 4.82
CA ASN A 459 -27.43 -8.58 4.54
C ASN A 459 -28.03 -9.91 4.04
N GLN A 460 -27.19 -10.92 3.75
CA GLN A 460 -27.57 -12.26 3.29
C GLN A 460 -28.26 -12.24 1.92
N ASP A 461 -27.85 -11.34 1.02
CA ASP A 461 -28.41 -11.22 -0.33
C ASP A 461 -27.67 -12.07 -1.38
N GLY A 462 -26.61 -12.79 -0.98
CA GLY A 462 -25.79 -13.61 -1.86
C GLY A 462 -24.80 -12.80 -2.71
N ARG A 463 -24.54 -11.54 -2.34
CA ARG A 463 -23.57 -10.64 -2.98
C ARG A 463 -22.71 -9.98 -1.92
N LEU A 464 -21.44 -9.76 -2.25
CA LEU A 464 -20.53 -8.97 -1.43
C LEU A 464 -20.47 -7.55 -1.97
N GLN A 465 -20.72 -6.58 -1.11
CA GLN A 465 -20.58 -5.18 -1.44
C GLN A 465 -19.49 -4.54 -0.59
N ARG A 466 -18.74 -3.61 -1.19
CA ARG A 466 -17.70 -2.89 -0.42
C ARG A 466 -18.28 -2.04 0.71
N GLY A 467 -19.56 -1.65 0.64
CA GLY A 467 -20.24 -1.00 1.77
C GLY A 467 -20.38 -1.89 3.01
N GLU A 468 -20.22 -3.20 2.87
CA GLU A 468 -20.29 -4.18 3.97
C GLU A 468 -18.93 -4.50 4.57
N HIS A 469 -17.88 -3.77 4.18
CA HIS A 469 -16.55 -3.94 4.72
C HIS A 469 -16.52 -3.77 6.24
N TYR A 470 -15.50 -4.38 6.85
CA TYR A 470 -15.27 -4.33 8.27
C TYR A 470 -13.85 -3.84 8.57
N VAL A 471 -13.70 -2.93 9.54
CA VAL A 471 -12.38 -2.45 9.99
C VAL A 471 -11.87 -3.33 11.14
N PRO A 472 -10.76 -4.09 10.97
CA PRO A 472 -10.22 -4.95 12.03
C PRO A 472 -9.69 -4.17 13.24
N GLY A 473 -10.56 -3.90 14.22
CA GLY A 473 -10.17 -3.17 15.44
C GLY A 473 -9.47 -4.03 16.51
N ALA A 474 -9.71 -5.35 16.53
CA ALA A 474 -9.10 -6.27 17.48
C ALA A 474 -9.05 -7.69 16.91
N ARG A 475 -8.04 -8.46 17.32
CA ARG A 475 -7.86 -9.86 16.95
C ARG A 475 -8.13 -10.76 18.14
N SER A 476 -8.85 -11.85 17.89
CA SER A 476 -8.97 -12.98 18.79
C SER A 476 -8.31 -14.23 18.20
N GLU A 477 -7.55 -14.94 19.03
CA GLU A 477 -6.96 -16.25 18.72
C GLU A 477 -7.26 -17.21 19.85
N ARG A 478 -7.72 -18.41 19.53
CA ARG A 478 -8.03 -19.46 20.52
C ARG A 478 -8.89 -18.95 21.70
N GLY A 479 -9.81 -18.03 21.40
CA GLY A 479 -10.73 -17.42 22.38
C GLY A 479 -10.18 -16.23 23.18
N ALA A 480 -8.87 -15.94 23.12
CA ALA A 480 -8.26 -14.80 23.77
C ALA A 480 -8.12 -13.61 22.82
N ILE A 481 -8.14 -12.37 23.35
CA ILE A 481 -7.77 -11.18 22.56
C ILE A 481 -6.25 -11.04 22.57
N THR A 482 -5.64 -11.14 21.39
CA THR A 482 -4.19 -11.12 21.22
C THR A 482 -3.68 -9.90 20.47
N GLY A 483 -4.57 -9.04 19.96
CA GLY A 483 -4.21 -7.80 19.29
C GLY A 483 -5.31 -6.76 19.39
N LYS A 484 -4.91 -5.49 19.49
CA LYS A 484 -5.80 -4.31 19.51
C LYS A 484 -5.28 -3.28 18.52
N VAL A 485 -6.18 -2.51 17.92
CA VAL A 485 -5.86 -1.44 16.96
C VAL A 485 -5.06 -1.99 15.76
N ILE A 486 -5.22 -3.29 15.47
CA ILE A 486 -4.36 -4.03 14.54
C ILE A 486 -4.40 -3.44 13.12
N PHE A 487 -5.54 -2.92 12.68
CA PHE A 487 -5.65 -2.31 11.34
C PHE A 487 -4.68 -1.14 11.12
N PHE A 488 -4.35 -0.39 12.18
CA PHE A 488 -3.49 0.79 12.10
C PHE A 488 -2.02 0.50 12.42
N GLY A 489 -1.62 -0.76 12.32
CA GLY A 489 -0.23 -1.18 12.49
C GLY A 489 0.04 -1.90 13.81
N ASN A 490 0.91 -2.90 13.73
CA ASN A 490 1.38 -3.69 14.85
C ASN A 490 2.82 -4.17 14.59
N PRO A 491 3.71 -4.28 15.59
CA PRO A 491 5.06 -4.83 15.39
C PRO A 491 5.09 -6.21 14.72
N GLU A 492 4.07 -7.04 14.92
CA GLU A 492 3.95 -8.34 14.24
C GLU A 492 3.80 -8.25 12.72
N HIS A 493 3.48 -7.07 12.18
CA HIS A 493 3.36 -6.84 10.73
C HIS A 493 4.71 -6.79 10.03
N GLY A 494 5.77 -6.38 10.72
CA GLY A 494 7.11 -6.30 10.17
C GLY A 494 7.89 -7.61 10.32
N PHE A 495 8.71 -7.94 9.32
CA PHE A 495 9.63 -9.07 9.40
C PHE A 495 10.81 -8.71 10.29
N ARG A 496 11.01 -9.47 11.38
CA ARG A 496 11.94 -9.14 12.48
C ARG A 496 12.80 -10.33 12.86
N MET A 497 13.97 -10.06 13.42
CA MET A 497 14.89 -11.10 13.93
C MET A 497 14.25 -11.97 15.03
N GLY A 498 13.37 -11.38 15.85
CA GLY A 498 12.63 -12.08 16.91
C GLY A 498 11.26 -12.63 16.47
N GLY A 499 10.93 -12.59 15.18
CA GLY A 499 9.64 -13.01 14.64
C GLY A 499 9.80 -13.73 13.30
N ASN A 500 8.80 -13.59 12.42
CA ASN A 500 8.94 -14.08 11.05
C ASN A 500 10.02 -13.26 10.32
N ARG A 501 10.96 -13.95 9.68
CA ARG A 501 12.09 -13.36 8.96
C ARG A 501 12.13 -13.71 7.48
N ARG A 502 11.17 -14.52 6.99
CA ARG A 502 11.23 -15.11 5.65
C ARG A 502 9.87 -15.06 4.96
N LEU A 503 9.93 -14.71 3.69
CA LEU A 503 8.84 -14.84 2.73
C LEU A 503 9.31 -15.76 1.60
N GLY A 504 8.50 -16.75 1.25
CA GLY A 504 8.76 -17.76 0.23
C GLY A 504 7.49 -18.54 -0.09
N MET A 505 7.53 -19.45 -1.08
CA MET A 505 6.32 -20.13 -1.55
C MET A 505 5.60 -20.97 -0.48
N GLY A 506 6.38 -21.49 0.48
CA GLY A 506 5.92 -22.36 1.56
C GLY A 506 5.67 -21.64 2.87
N THR A 507 5.79 -20.31 2.93
CA THR A 507 5.59 -19.52 4.16
C THR A 507 4.20 -18.88 4.19
N ASN A 508 3.82 -18.32 5.34
CA ASN A 508 2.67 -17.43 5.47
C ASN A 508 3.13 -16.06 6.01
N PRO A 509 3.13 -14.99 5.19
CA PRO A 509 2.60 -14.89 3.81
C PRO A 509 3.51 -15.58 2.77
N SER A 510 2.98 -15.81 1.56
CA SER A 510 3.72 -16.41 0.43
C SER A 510 4.36 -15.35 -0.47
N SER A 511 5.41 -15.75 -1.21
CA SER A 511 6.05 -14.94 -2.27
C SER A 511 5.35 -15.01 -3.63
N ALA A 512 4.25 -15.75 -3.75
CA ALA A 512 3.47 -15.81 -4.98
C ALA A 512 2.81 -14.47 -5.32
N ASN A 513 2.41 -14.29 -6.59
CA ASN A 513 1.58 -13.16 -6.99
C ASN A 513 0.22 -13.20 -6.28
N MET A 514 -0.50 -12.09 -6.34
CA MET A 514 -1.83 -11.94 -5.75
C MET A 514 -2.92 -12.13 -6.80
N MET A 515 -4.14 -12.39 -6.33
CA MET A 515 -5.31 -12.38 -7.21
C MET A 515 -5.94 -10.99 -7.20
N THR A 516 -6.33 -10.51 -8.38
CA THR A 516 -7.00 -9.22 -8.55
C THR A 516 -8.45 -9.41 -8.98
N LEU A 517 -9.31 -8.47 -8.60
CA LEU A 517 -10.68 -8.34 -9.06
C LEU A 517 -11.08 -6.86 -9.06
N VAL A 518 -10.87 -6.20 -10.20
CA VAL A 518 -11.31 -4.80 -10.34
C VAL A 518 -12.82 -4.70 -10.18
N SER A 519 -13.26 -3.95 -9.17
CA SER A 519 -14.69 -3.82 -8.84
C SER A 519 -15.08 -2.40 -8.42
N THR A 520 -16.34 -2.01 -8.71
CA THR A 520 -16.95 -0.69 -8.43
C THR A 520 -17.73 -0.64 -7.12
N GLY A 521 -17.36 -1.46 -6.13
CA GLY A 521 -18.15 -1.63 -4.90
C GLY A 521 -19.48 -2.38 -5.08
N THR A 522 -20.05 -2.37 -6.29
CA THR A 522 -21.31 -3.03 -6.65
C THR A 522 -21.18 -4.04 -7.79
N GLY A 523 -20.01 -4.23 -8.40
CA GLY A 523 -19.84 -5.09 -9.59
C GLY A 523 -18.38 -5.37 -9.96
N ASP A 524 -18.13 -6.53 -10.56
CA ASP A 524 -16.84 -6.90 -11.16
C ASP A 524 -16.76 -6.32 -12.58
N SER A 525 -15.76 -5.48 -12.81
CA SER A 525 -15.61 -4.73 -14.06
C SER A 525 -15.20 -5.61 -15.24
N PHE A 526 -14.59 -6.77 -15.00
CA PHE A 526 -14.06 -7.64 -16.05
C PHE A 526 -14.62 -9.06 -16.04
N LYS A 527 -15.64 -9.34 -15.22
CA LYS A 527 -16.29 -10.66 -15.11
C LYS A 527 -15.25 -11.78 -14.92
N ARG A 528 -14.27 -11.55 -14.06
CA ARG A 528 -13.14 -12.44 -13.75
C ARG A 528 -12.21 -12.72 -14.93
N GLY A 529 -12.34 -11.97 -16.02
CA GLY A 529 -11.48 -12.04 -17.20
C GLY A 529 -10.26 -11.12 -17.11
N ALA A 530 -9.52 -11.05 -18.23
CA ALA A 530 -8.46 -10.07 -18.44
C ALA A 530 -8.98 -8.64 -18.19
N PRO A 531 -8.17 -7.74 -17.60
CA PRO A 531 -6.77 -7.91 -17.17
C PRO A 531 -6.59 -8.51 -15.76
N ASN A 532 -7.65 -8.96 -15.08
CA ASN A 532 -7.53 -9.47 -13.71
C ASN A 532 -6.64 -10.72 -13.64
N VAL A 533 -5.75 -10.76 -12.64
CA VAL A 533 -4.96 -11.94 -12.29
C VAL A 533 -5.84 -12.89 -11.47
N ARG A 534 -6.26 -14.00 -12.07
CA ARG A 534 -7.14 -15.01 -11.44
C ARG A 534 -6.45 -16.34 -11.17
N THR A 535 -5.13 -16.39 -11.34
CA THR A 535 -4.30 -17.57 -11.12
C THR A 535 -3.12 -17.17 -10.25
N ILE A 536 -2.86 -17.97 -9.23
CA ILE A 536 -1.65 -17.89 -8.43
C ILE A 536 -0.57 -18.72 -9.13
N TYR A 537 0.51 -18.05 -9.55
CA TYR A 537 1.72 -18.67 -10.08
C TYR A 537 2.73 -18.81 -8.96
N LEU A 538 2.97 -20.06 -8.59
CA LEU A 538 4.02 -20.39 -7.64
C LEU A 538 5.39 -20.07 -8.27
N ASN A 539 6.30 -19.56 -7.45
CA ASN A 539 7.66 -19.21 -7.86
C ASN A 539 8.67 -19.66 -6.80
N GLY A 540 9.95 -19.67 -7.14
CA GLY A 540 11.02 -20.00 -6.19
C GLY A 540 11.61 -18.77 -5.50
N ILE A 541 10.95 -17.61 -5.59
CA ILE A 541 11.47 -16.39 -4.98
C ILE A 541 11.37 -16.51 -3.46
N SER A 542 12.46 -16.17 -2.77
CA SER A 542 12.45 -15.99 -1.33
C SER A 542 13.19 -14.73 -0.92
N VAL A 543 12.69 -14.12 0.14
CA VAL A 543 13.26 -12.93 0.80
C VAL A 543 13.49 -13.30 2.26
N GLU A 544 14.72 -13.16 2.73
CA GLU A 544 15.11 -13.54 4.09
C GLU A 544 15.89 -12.42 4.77
N LEU A 545 15.41 -11.96 5.93
CA LEU A 545 16.15 -11.09 6.83
C LEU A 545 17.22 -11.93 7.56
N LEU A 546 18.49 -11.68 7.23
CA LEU A 546 19.63 -12.40 7.80
C LEU A 546 20.14 -11.75 9.09
N ALA A 547 20.13 -10.42 9.16
CA ALA A 547 20.61 -9.65 10.30
C ALA A 547 20.04 -8.21 10.30
N MET A 548 19.99 -7.58 11.47
CA MET A 548 19.71 -6.15 11.66
C MET A 548 20.85 -5.56 12.49
N GLU A 549 21.77 -4.83 11.87
CA GLU A 549 23.02 -4.34 12.47
C GLU A 549 23.04 -2.81 12.40
N GLN A 550 23.04 -2.13 13.55
CA GLN A 550 23.03 -0.65 13.62
C GLN A 550 21.92 0.00 12.77
N GLY A 551 20.76 -0.67 12.71
CA GLY A 551 19.59 -0.25 11.93
C GLY A 551 19.65 -0.54 10.43
N ALA A 552 20.72 -1.17 9.92
CA ALA A 552 20.78 -1.69 8.57
C ALA A 552 20.34 -3.16 8.52
N ALA A 553 19.39 -3.47 7.64
CA ALA A 553 18.90 -4.81 7.40
C ALA A 553 19.72 -5.52 6.32
N ARG A 554 20.25 -6.70 6.64
CA ARG A 554 20.88 -7.59 5.66
C ARG A 554 19.84 -8.56 5.12
N VAL A 555 19.48 -8.40 3.85
CA VAL A 555 18.39 -9.12 3.18
C VAL A 555 18.95 -10.03 2.10
N ARG A 556 18.46 -11.26 2.01
CA ARG A 556 18.83 -12.19 0.93
C ARG A 556 17.64 -12.48 0.04
N VAL A 557 17.85 -12.36 -1.27
CA VAL A 557 16.91 -12.71 -2.32
C VAL A 557 17.42 -13.93 -3.08
N ARG A 558 16.57 -14.96 -3.27
CA ARG A 558 16.86 -16.18 -4.05
C ARG A 558 15.71 -16.49 -5.01
N THR A 559 15.91 -17.40 -5.97
CA THR A 559 14.89 -17.86 -6.95
C THR A 559 14.66 -19.36 -7.02
N ASN A 560 15.36 -20.12 -6.17
CA ASN A 560 15.31 -21.57 -6.14
C ASN A 560 14.74 -22.11 -4.82
N ASP A 561 14.01 -21.30 -4.07
CA ASP A 561 13.36 -21.75 -2.83
C ASP A 561 12.07 -22.51 -3.13
N THR A 562 12.20 -23.81 -3.35
CA THR A 562 11.11 -24.70 -3.76
C THR A 562 10.67 -25.66 -2.66
N ARG A 563 11.00 -25.38 -1.40
CA ARG A 563 10.82 -26.33 -0.30
C ARG A 563 9.80 -25.80 0.72
N ILE A 564 8.79 -26.62 1.00
CA ILE A 564 7.85 -26.44 2.10
C ILE A 564 8.42 -27.20 3.31
N GLU A 565 8.74 -26.46 4.37
CA GLU A 565 9.36 -27.01 5.58
C GLU A 565 8.39 -27.19 6.75
N GLU A 566 7.23 -26.54 6.67
CA GLU A 566 6.17 -26.57 7.69
C GLU A 566 4.81 -26.90 7.06
N ASP A 567 3.81 -27.15 7.89
CA ASP A 567 2.43 -27.33 7.41
C ASP A 567 1.94 -26.06 6.71
N VAL A 568 1.47 -26.19 5.48
CA VAL A 568 0.91 -25.09 4.70
C VAL A 568 -0.40 -25.51 4.05
N ARG A 569 -1.36 -24.59 4.06
CA ARG A 569 -2.67 -24.73 3.44
C ARG A 569 -2.77 -23.75 2.29
N TRP A 570 -2.86 -24.25 1.06
CA TRP A 570 -3.00 -23.44 -0.14
C TRP A 570 -4.43 -23.42 -0.63
N CYS A 571 -4.96 -22.21 -0.79
CA CYS A 571 -6.30 -21.95 -1.29
C CYS A 571 -6.22 -20.88 -2.39
N ALA A 572 -6.82 -21.15 -3.54
CA ALA A 572 -7.07 -20.17 -4.60
C ALA A 572 -8.01 -20.78 -5.64
N ASP A 573 -8.65 -19.97 -6.49
CA ASP A 573 -9.46 -20.50 -7.62
C ASP A 573 -8.61 -21.36 -8.56
N SER A 574 -7.36 -20.95 -8.79
CA SER A 574 -6.39 -21.63 -9.66
C SER A 574 -4.97 -21.37 -9.14
N ILE A 575 -4.20 -22.43 -8.99
CA ILE A 575 -2.78 -22.42 -8.63
C ILE A 575 -2.02 -23.15 -9.73
N VAL A 576 -0.92 -22.56 -10.18
CA VAL A 576 -0.03 -23.14 -11.18
C VAL A 576 1.35 -23.30 -10.58
N LEU A 577 1.90 -24.52 -10.67
CA LEU A 577 3.30 -24.81 -10.39
C LEU A 577 4.06 -24.92 -11.72
N PRO A 578 4.88 -23.91 -12.08
CA PRO A 578 5.79 -23.97 -13.23
C PRO A 578 6.87 -25.04 -13.06
N PRO A 579 7.63 -25.39 -14.10
CA PRO A 579 8.76 -26.32 -14.01
C PRO A 579 9.98 -25.65 -13.38
N LEU A 580 9.83 -25.22 -12.12
CA LEU A 580 10.89 -24.62 -11.32
C LEU A 580 12.01 -25.64 -11.08
N LYS A 581 13.22 -25.14 -10.81
CA LYS A 581 14.38 -25.96 -10.45
C LYS A 581 14.94 -25.51 -9.11
N GLY A 582 14.50 -26.19 -8.04
CA GLY A 582 15.15 -26.08 -6.74
C GLY A 582 16.56 -26.69 -6.74
N PRO A 583 17.33 -26.52 -5.65
CA PRO A 583 18.66 -27.12 -5.48
C PRO A 583 18.67 -28.64 -5.70
N ASP A 584 17.61 -29.33 -5.29
CA ASP A 584 17.48 -30.79 -5.43
C ASP A 584 16.86 -31.23 -6.77
N GLY A 585 16.67 -30.30 -7.72
CA GLY A 585 16.11 -30.57 -9.04
C GLY A 585 14.59 -30.73 -9.11
N TYR A 586 13.87 -30.58 -8.00
CA TYR A 586 12.42 -30.59 -7.94
C TYR A 586 11.83 -29.18 -8.04
N ALA A 587 10.65 -29.07 -8.66
CA ALA A 587 9.89 -27.83 -8.71
C ALA A 587 9.19 -27.52 -7.38
N LEU A 588 8.90 -28.56 -6.58
CA LEU A 588 8.35 -28.44 -5.25
C LEU A 588 8.76 -29.65 -4.40
N ILE A 589 9.14 -29.39 -3.14
CA ILE A 589 9.40 -30.44 -2.16
C ILE A 589 8.58 -30.17 -0.91
N VAL A 590 7.75 -31.14 -0.51
CA VAL A 590 7.16 -31.17 0.83
C VAL A 590 8.11 -31.96 1.73
N ALA A 591 8.71 -31.26 2.69
CA ALA A 591 9.71 -31.81 3.59
C ALA A 591 9.16 -32.95 4.46
N ALA A 592 10.07 -33.70 5.09
CA ALA A 592 9.68 -34.76 6.01
C ALA A 592 8.90 -34.18 7.20
N GLY A 593 7.77 -34.80 7.53
CA GLY A 593 6.87 -34.35 8.60
C GLY A 593 5.97 -33.16 8.25
N ALA A 594 6.27 -32.41 7.19
CA ALA A 594 5.44 -31.30 6.72
C ALA A 594 4.24 -31.78 5.90
N ARG A 595 3.18 -30.98 5.87
CA ARG A 595 1.98 -31.22 5.08
C ARG A 595 1.65 -30.05 4.16
N LEU A 596 1.45 -30.34 2.89
CA LEU A 596 0.75 -29.44 1.97
C LEU A 596 -0.74 -29.84 1.90
N THR A 597 -1.63 -28.92 2.24
CA THR A 597 -3.08 -29.08 2.09
C THR A 597 -3.58 -28.17 0.97
N LEU A 598 -4.26 -28.73 -0.03
CA LEU A 598 -5.06 -27.97 -0.99
C LEU A 598 -6.48 -27.91 -0.47
N ASP A 599 -6.98 -26.70 -0.23
CA ASP A 599 -8.29 -26.49 0.37
C ASP A 599 -9.00 -25.29 -0.25
N ARG A 600 -10.33 -25.22 -0.13
CA ARG A 600 -11.15 -24.12 -0.62
C ARG A 600 -11.07 -22.92 0.31
N SER A 601 -10.82 -21.74 -0.26
CA SER A 601 -10.71 -20.47 0.48
C SER A 601 -12.02 -20.10 1.17
N LEU A 602 -11.97 -19.75 2.46
CA LEU A 602 -13.10 -19.09 3.12
C LEU A 602 -13.07 -17.57 2.88
N THR A 603 -11.90 -17.00 2.60
CA THR A 603 -11.79 -15.62 2.10
C THR A 603 -12.38 -15.53 0.69
N PRO A 604 -13.25 -14.54 0.42
CA PRO A 604 -13.83 -14.34 -0.90
C PRO A 604 -12.78 -14.12 -2.00
N THR A 605 -12.95 -14.81 -3.12
CA THR A 605 -12.22 -14.53 -4.37
C THR A 605 -13.16 -13.98 -5.46
N ARG A 606 -14.48 -14.04 -5.28
CA ARG A 606 -15.51 -13.42 -6.13
C ARG A 606 -16.53 -12.68 -5.26
N ILE A 607 -17.30 -11.78 -5.86
CA ILE A 607 -18.27 -10.94 -5.13
C ILE A 607 -19.74 -11.35 -5.35
N ASP A 608 -20.00 -12.26 -6.27
CA ASP A 608 -21.35 -12.73 -6.58
C ASP A 608 -21.35 -14.20 -7.01
N ALA A 609 -22.55 -14.73 -7.27
CA ALA A 609 -22.81 -16.12 -7.61
C ALA A 609 -22.08 -17.12 -6.68
N PRO A 610 -22.29 -17.02 -5.35
CA PRO A 610 -21.73 -17.98 -4.42
C PRO A 610 -22.27 -19.39 -4.68
N GLU A 611 -21.47 -20.41 -4.37
CA GLU A 611 -21.95 -21.80 -4.35
C GLU A 611 -22.42 -22.12 -2.94
N GLU A 612 -23.61 -22.72 -2.81
CA GLU A 612 -24.07 -23.25 -1.54
C GLU A 612 -23.70 -24.73 -1.39
N VAL A 613 -22.94 -25.06 -0.34
CA VAL A 613 -22.56 -26.44 -0.02
C VAL A 613 -22.80 -26.66 1.46
N ASN A 614 -23.66 -27.62 1.80
CA ASN A 614 -24.02 -27.97 3.18
C ASN A 614 -24.51 -26.76 4.01
N GLY A 615 -25.35 -25.90 3.42
CA GLY A 615 -25.88 -24.70 4.08
C GLY A 615 -24.88 -23.56 4.27
N ARG A 616 -23.69 -23.65 3.65
CA ARG A 616 -22.67 -22.60 3.65
C ARG A 616 -22.50 -22.01 2.26
N LEU A 617 -22.53 -20.67 2.17
CA LEU A 617 -22.18 -19.93 0.96
C LEU A 617 -20.66 -19.82 0.79
N TRP A 618 -20.21 -20.06 -0.43
CA TRP A 618 -18.81 -19.97 -0.83
C TRP A 618 -18.64 -18.94 -1.95
N PHE A 619 -18.07 -17.79 -1.56
CA PHE A 619 -17.62 -16.73 -2.47
C PHE A 619 -16.22 -17.01 -3.05
N SER A 620 -15.90 -18.29 -3.25
CA SER A 620 -14.65 -18.77 -3.81
C SER A 620 -14.90 -19.98 -4.69
N ASP A 621 -14.07 -20.24 -5.69
CA ASP A 621 -14.11 -21.52 -6.40
C ASP A 621 -13.37 -22.61 -5.62
N ARG A 622 -13.64 -23.87 -5.96
CA ARG A 622 -12.86 -25.00 -5.45
C ARG A 622 -11.42 -24.87 -5.92
N THR A 623 -10.48 -25.17 -5.05
CA THR A 623 -9.07 -24.98 -5.37
C THR A 623 -8.55 -25.98 -6.38
N ARG A 624 -7.93 -25.47 -7.44
CA ARG A 624 -7.27 -26.27 -8.46
C ARG A 624 -5.77 -26.00 -8.46
N LEU A 625 -4.95 -27.01 -8.18
CA LEU A 625 -3.51 -26.97 -8.44
C LEU A 625 -3.19 -27.67 -9.76
N THR A 626 -2.44 -27.00 -10.63
CA THR A 626 -1.91 -27.56 -11.87
C THR A 626 -0.38 -27.66 -11.79
N VAL A 627 0.13 -28.90 -11.81
CA VAL A 627 1.56 -29.19 -11.97
C VAL A 627 1.85 -29.27 -13.46
N THR A 628 2.53 -28.25 -13.97
CA THR A 628 2.71 -28.06 -15.43
C THR A 628 3.75 -29.01 -16.03
N SER A 629 3.76 -29.11 -17.36
CA SER A 629 4.66 -30.00 -18.08
C SER A 629 6.12 -29.77 -17.70
N GLY A 630 6.85 -30.85 -17.43
CA GLY A 630 8.24 -30.83 -17.00
C GLY A 630 8.46 -30.50 -15.50
N ALA A 631 7.41 -30.11 -14.76
CA ALA A 631 7.51 -29.90 -13.33
C ALA A 631 7.50 -31.24 -12.57
N SER A 632 8.31 -31.32 -11.52
CA SER A 632 8.36 -32.50 -10.65
C SER A 632 8.18 -32.12 -9.18
N VAL A 633 7.34 -32.87 -8.49
CA VAL A 633 7.04 -32.67 -7.07
C VAL A 633 7.54 -33.86 -6.28
N LEU A 634 8.19 -33.61 -5.14
CA LEU A 634 8.60 -34.64 -4.19
C LEU A 634 7.86 -34.46 -2.86
N ILE A 635 7.19 -35.52 -2.41
CA ILE A 635 6.69 -35.64 -1.04
C ILE A 635 7.66 -36.55 -0.28
N CYS A 636 8.44 -35.96 0.64
CA CYS A 636 9.46 -36.68 1.43
C CYS A 636 8.84 -37.71 2.39
N CYS A 637 9.69 -38.55 2.98
CA CYS A 637 9.25 -39.53 3.98
C CYS A 637 8.49 -38.85 5.13
N ASP A 638 7.39 -39.47 5.56
CA ASP A 638 6.44 -38.94 6.55
C ASP A 638 5.76 -37.60 6.23
N GLY A 639 6.15 -36.92 5.14
CA GLY A 639 5.43 -35.77 4.60
C GLY A 639 4.06 -36.15 4.02
N ALA A 640 3.19 -35.17 3.87
CA ALA A 640 1.82 -35.38 3.41
C ALA A 640 1.36 -34.40 2.32
N LEU A 641 0.63 -34.94 1.35
CA LEU A 641 -0.24 -34.15 0.47
C LEU A 641 -1.70 -34.43 0.85
N ALA A 642 -2.44 -33.38 1.16
CA ALA A 642 -3.86 -33.44 1.48
C ALA A 642 -4.66 -32.61 0.46
N LEU A 643 -5.80 -33.14 0.03
CA LEU A 643 -6.81 -32.41 -0.73
C LEU A 643 -8.10 -32.44 0.09
N ASP A 644 -8.70 -31.27 0.30
CA ASP A 644 -9.93 -31.08 1.08
C ASP A 644 -10.94 -30.20 0.31
N ASN A 645 -12.21 -30.24 0.75
CA ASN A 645 -13.33 -29.42 0.27
C ASN A 645 -13.48 -29.38 -1.27
N GLY A 646 -13.29 -30.54 -1.91
CA GLY A 646 -13.46 -30.70 -3.36
C GLY A 646 -12.32 -30.12 -4.19
N ALA A 647 -11.14 -29.93 -3.61
CA ALA A 647 -9.95 -29.52 -4.34
C ALA A 647 -9.55 -30.51 -5.45
N GLU A 648 -8.94 -29.97 -6.50
CA GLU A 648 -8.49 -30.70 -7.68
C GLU A 648 -6.98 -30.53 -7.89
N LEU A 649 -6.29 -31.63 -8.21
CA LEU A 649 -4.89 -31.65 -8.60
C LEU A 649 -4.74 -32.18 -10.01
N HIS A 650 -4.23 -31.35 -10.91
CA HIS A 650 -3.96 -31.68 -12.30
C HIS A 650 -2.47 -31.93 -12.49
N VAL A 651 -2.11 -33.12 -12.98
CA VAL A 651 -0.74 -33.48 -13.35
C VAL A 651 -0.69 -33.53 -14.87
N MET A 652 -0.07 -32.52 -15.46
CA MET A 652 -0.02 -32.33 -16.91
C MET A 652 0.94 -33.32 -17.59
N PRO A 653 0.89 -33.47 -18.92
CA PRO A 653 1.83 -34.33 -19.65
C PRO A 653 3.29 -33.99 -19.34
N GLY A 654 4.13 -34.99 -19.12
CA GLY A 654 5.54 -34.85 -18.72
C GLY A 654 5.77 -34.37 -17.28
N ALA A 655 4.71 -34.15 -16.49
CA ALA A 655 4.80 -33.79 -15.08
C ALA A 655 4.78 -35.03 -14.18
N SER A 656 5.38 -34.94 -12.99
CA SER A 656 5.35 -36.06 -12.04
C SER A 656 5.24 -35.63 -10.58
N ILE A 657 4.55 -36.45 -9.78
CA ILE A 657 4.51 -36.32 -8.32
C ILE A 657 5.03 -37.62 -7.72
N ARG A 658 6.15 -37.52 -7.00
CA ARG A 658 6.83 -38.64 -6.35
C ARG A 658 6.57 -38.64 -4.86
N PHE A 659 6.04 -39.75 -4.36
CA PHE A 659 5.88 -40.04 -2.94
C PHE A 659 7.01 -40.96 -2.47
N ALA A 660 7.86 -40.45 -1.59
CA ALA A 660 8.88 -41.27 -0.93
C ALA A 660 8.24 -42.37 -0.05
N LYS A 661 9.01 -43.37 0.34
CA LYS A 661 8.55 -44.40 1.29
C LYS A 661 8.13 -43.72 2.59
N GLY A 662 6.89 -43.97 3.03
CA GLY A 662 6.32 -43.37 4.25
C GLY A 662 5.52 -42.08 4.00
N ALA A 663 5.64 -41.46 2.83
CA ALA A 663 4.84 -40.30 2.45
C ALA A 663 3.34 -40.65 2.36
N LYS A 664 2.48 -39.67 2.65
CA LYS A 664 1.04 -39.86 2.82
C LYS A 664 0.25 -39.04 1.79
N LEU A 665 -0.77 -39.66 1.20
CA LEU A 665 -1.81 -38.98 0.44
C LEU A 665 -3.11 -39.02 1.24
N ARG A 666 -3.74 -37.86 1.45
CA ARG A 666 -5.03 -37.71 2.13
C ARG A 666 -6.03 -37.06 1.19
N MET A 667 -7.20 -37.66 1.04
CA MET A 667 -8.28 -37.16 0.21
C MET A 667 -9.61 -37.55 0.85
N GLY A 668 -10.58 -36.65 0.81
CA GLY A 668 -11.97 -36.93 1.13
C GLY A 668 -12.68 -37.70 0.00
N THR A 669 -13.97 -37.42 -0.20
CA THR A 669 -14.81 -38.08 -1.22
C THR A 669 -15.13 -37.21 -2.43
N ALA A 670 -14.86 -35.90 -2.36
CA ALA A 670 -15.21 -34.94 -3.42
C ALA A 670 -13.98 -34.49 -4.23
N GLU A 671 -12.78 -34.80 -3.75
CA GLU A 671 -11.50 -34.35 -4.27
C GLU A 671 -11.01 -35.23 -5.41
N ARG A 672 -10.21 -34.66 -6.31
CA ARG A 672 -9.76 -35.34 -7.52
C ARG A 672 -8.29 -35.11 -7.81
N ILE A 673 -7.62 -36.16 -8.26
CA ILE A 673 -6.34 -36.07 -8.97
C ILE A 673 -6.60 -36.49 -10.42
N VAL A 674 -6.26 -35.61 -11.36
CA VAL A 674 -6.42 -35.85 -12.81
C VAL A 674 -5.04 -35.92 -13.45
N LEU A 675 -4.72 -37.08 -14.01
CA LEU A 675 -3.52 -37.33 -14.79
C LEU A 675 -3.85 -37.10 -16.26
N HIS A 676 -3.18 -36.15 -16.90
CA HIS A 676 -3.40 -35.83 -18.30
C HIS A 676 -2.28 -36.46 -19.13
N GLY A 677 -2.64 -37.24 -20.16
CA GLY A 677 -1.66 -37.89 -21.02
C GLY A 677 -0.69 -38.79 -20.24
N ASP A 678 0.60 -38.49 -20.29
CA ASP A 678 1.67 -39.24 -19.62
C ASP A 678 2.04 -38.69 -18.23
N GLY A 679 1.24 -37.79 -17.64
CA GLY A 679 1.44 -37.30 -16.27
C GLY A 679 1.40 -38.41 -15.22
N GLN A 680 2.28 -38.37 -14.21
CA GLN A 680 2.54 -39.54 -13.35
C GLN A 680 2.40 -39.29 -11.84
N LEU A 681 1.85 -40.29 -11.13
CA LEU A 681 2.04 -40.48 -9.69
C LEU A 681 2.99 -41.65 -9.44
N ILE A 682 4.10 -41.38 -8.76
CA ILE A 682 5.17 -42.35 -8.52
C ILE A 682 5.27 -42.61 -7.01
N GLY A 683 5.19 -43.87 -6.58
CA GLY A 683 5.30 -44.21 -5.16
C GLY A 683 4.75 -45.61 -4.85
N PRO A 684 4.78 -46.03 -3.58
CA PRO A 684 4.24 -47.33 -3.17
C PRO A 684 2.75 -47.48 -3.51
N GLU A 685 2.34 -48.63 -4.06
CA GLU A 685 0.95 -48.86 -4.49
C GLU A 685 -0.07 -48.61 -3.36
N LYS A 686 0.29 -48.99 -2.13
CA LYS A 686 -0.54 -48.77 -0.93
C LYS A 686 -0.93 -47.30 -0.71
N THR A 687 -0.10 -46.35 -1.16
CA THR A 687 -0.36 -44.91 -1.04
C THR A 687 -1.57 -44.49 -1.88
N PHE A 688 -1.75 -45.11 -3.06
CA PHE A 688 -2.78 -44.72 -4.02
C PHE A 688 -3.99 -45.66 -4.04
N LYS A 689 -3.86 -46.89 -3.51
CA LYS A 689 -4.87 -47.96 -3.58
C LYS A 689 -6.29 -47.49 -3.21
N LYS A 690 -6.43 -46.81 -2.07
CA LYS A 690 -7.72 -46.32 -1.57
C LYS A 690 -8.33 -45.22 -2.44
N ALA A 691 -7.50 -44.31 -2.96
CA ALA A 691 -7.95 -43.23 -3.84
C ALA A 691 -8.38 -43.78 -5.22
N ARG A 692 -7.62 -44.73 -5.78
CA ARG A 692 -7.97 -45.43 -7.03
C ARG A 692 -9.25 -46.24 -6.91
N SER A 693 -9.41 -47.01 -5.83
CA SER A 693 -10.62 -47.82 -5.61
C SER A 693 -11.88 -46.98 -5.45
N ARG A 694 -11.74 -45.70 -5.11
CA ARG A 694 -12.83 -44.73 -4.99
C ARG A 694 -13.02 -43.87 -6.25
N GLY A 695 -12.24 -44.10 -7.31
CA GLY A 695 -12.30 -43.30 -8.54
C GLY A 695 -11.82 -41.85 -8.38
N LEU A 696 -11.05 -41.55 -7.33
CA LEU A 696 -10.56 -40.19 -7.04
C LEU A 696 -9.28 -39.84 -7.82
N ILE A 697 -8.62 -40.85 -8.40
CA ILE A 697 -7.50 -40.66 -9.34
C ILE A 697 -8.00 -41.08 -10.72
N MET A 698 -7.98 -40.15 -11.67
CA MET A 698 -8.50 -40.32 -13.02
C MET A 698 -7.40 -40.08 -14.05
N SER A 699 -7.45 -40.80 -15.17
CA SER A 699 -6.62 -40.53 -16.35
C SER A 699 -7.49 -39.89 -17.44
N ARG A 700 -6.98 -38.86 -18.11
CA ARG A 700 -7.61 -38.17 -19.24
C ARG A 700 -6.70 -38.13 -20.44
#